data_AF-A0A5C3LNK8-F1
#
_entry.id   AF-A0A5C3LNK8-F1
#
_cell.length_a   1.000
_cell.length_b   1.000
_cell.length_c   1.000
_cell.angle_alpha   90.00
_cell.angle_beta   90.00
_cell.angle_gamma   90.00
#
_symmetry.space_group_name_H-M   'P 1'
#
loop_
_entity.id
_entity.type
_entity.pdbx_description
1 polymer ?
#
loop_
_entity_poly.entity_id
_entity_poly.type
_entity_poly.pdbx_seq_one_letter_code
_entity_poly.pdbx_strand_id
1 'polypeptide(L)'
;MSRPTIAANGANVKVVLPPGWYATVSAITRKPYNQLLTCEYEVQGDTKNNFVANKWNQPNQTMRDIDTTDDVIGIIPQNDPVDINIKFYYSKTGSIREDALADDKYKSNKVDILTSVKPPNAPKDFPDYTTFIVLVEDAPDGEQLAGKPQYDDFVCTINCLRGIKIVPIPVGPSYNLPNIQGDILPALPKALEYFYYFRITNLDHFRKVFKEFILPKINTADELVNRPPPPVNPNDPKSFEYPFLGVNVGFSNLGLKKFGLAGESLGDDPFVKGQQQDSRFLGDAGTLRGDFWTPDWDAEFKVDIDGIFLIVAYNEKIAQDFIKDMEAKFLYTASRSAIKKIYSLHGFPRAGAEARNDHFGYRGGMSNPQVKGVTYKDKMRYPGAPEIPLGTIIIGYDGDADKDKRPAWAKDGAFMVTRKLNNLVPEFDDFLLLHGPKIFPDIAPQAAALRLGARLFGRWKNGTSVEMSPDNDDPSIANDDNRINNFTFDQNAKQSRCPFASHMRKSNPRNDVSPIESAFKHFVRRHNMPYGSEVTPEERDGNGTIQERGLHVVCYQSSIVRGFKFIQEGWYNDPNFPPNKPVVPGMDPIFGQTGKEDQAVYRTMSGANPTTEQELMTFPHKFIDPRGGEYFFNPSISTMKQYIAAQ
;
A
#
# COMPACT_ATOMS: atom_id res chain seq x y z
N MET A 1 -13.97 -28.95 16.81
CA MET A 1 -14.35 -28.92 15.38
C MET A 1 -13.31 -29.69 14.60
N SER A 2 -13.71 -30.42 13.56
CA SER A 2 -12.83 -31.29 12.77
C SER A 2 -11.79 -30.48 11.99
N ARG A 3 -10.58 -31.06 11.88
CA ARG A 3 -9.51 -30.58 11.01
C ARG A 3 -9.57 -31.29 9.66
N PRO A 4 -8.93 -30.75 8.61
CA PRO A 4 -8.70 -31.46 7.37
C PRO A 4 -8.04 -32.80 7.62
N THR A 5 -8.46 -33.80 6.86
CA THR A 5 -7.89 -35.16 6.93
C THR A 5 -7.49 -35.60 5.53
N ILE A 6 -6.49 -36.48 5.46
CA ILE A 6 -5.96 -37.01 4.21
C ILE A 6 -5.87 -38.52 4.31
N ALA A 7 -6.23 -39.21 3.23
CA ALA A 7 -6.06 -40.65 3.08
C ALA A 7 -5.46 -40.97 1.72
N ALA A 8 -4.61 -41.99 1.64
CA ALA A 8 -4.01 -42.46 0.40
C ALA A 8 -4.41 -43.90 0.08
N ASN A 9 -4.58 -44.21 -1.20
CA ASN A 9 -4.75 -45.57 -1.73
C ASN A 9 -3.90 -45.72 -3.00
N GLY A 10 -2.74 -46.38 -2.88
CA GLY A 10 -1.68 -46.31 -3.88
C GLY A 10 -1.16 -44.88 -3.99
N ALA A 11 -1.07 -44.35 -5.21
CA ALA A 11 -0.78 -42.93 -5.43
C ALA A 11 -2.00 -42.00 -5.33
N ASN A 12 -3.22 -42.52 -5.20
CA ASN A 12 -4.41 -41.66 -5.12
C ASN A 12 -4.54 -41.08 -3.72
N VAL A 13 -4.78 -39.78 -3.63
CA VAL A 13 -4.94 -39.05 -2.37
C VAL A 13 -6.34 -38.44 -2.30
N LYS A 14 -7.02 -38.65 -1.17
CA LYS A 14 -8.29 -38.00 -0.86
C LYS A 14 -8.11 -37.09 0.35
N VAL A 15 -8.38 -35.80 0.19
CA VAL A 15 -8.45 -34.83 1.29
C VAL A 15 -9.90 -34.52 1.59
N VAL A 16 -10.31 -34.67 2.84
CA VAL A 16 -11.61 -34.21 3.32
C VAL A 16 -11.42 -32.86 4.00
N LEU A 17 -11.93 -31.81 3.36
CA LEU A 17 -11.87 -30.44 3.82
C LEU A 17 -13.15 -30.10 4.60
N PRO A 18 -13.09 -29.81 5.91
CA PRO A 18 -14.29 -29.51 6.69
C PRO A 18 -14.90 -28.16 6.31
N PRO A 19 -16.17 -27.91 6.67
CA PRO A 19 -16.83 -26.62 6.45
C PRO A 19 -16.00 -25.43 6.95
N GLY A 20 -15.96 -24.36 6.15
CA GLY A 20 -15.26 -23.13 6.49
C GLY A 20 -13.72 -23.16 6.37
N TRP A 21 -13.14 -24.24 5.86
CA TRP A 21 -11.72 -24.31 5.50
C TRP A 21 -11.52 -23.99 4.02
N TYR A 22 -10.44 -23.28 3.70
CA TYR A 22 -9.92 -23.04 2.36
C TYR A 22 -8.75 -23.98 2.10
N ALA A 23 -8.54 -24.42 0.86
CA ALA A 23 -7.34 -25.18 0.48
C ALA A 23 -6.68 -24.63 -0.79
N THR A 24 -5.35 -24.67 -0.84
CA THR A 24 -4.60 -24.60 -2.11
C THR A 24 -3.90 -25.91 -2.41
N VAL A 25 -3.80 -26.25 -3.69
CA VAL A 25 -3.02 -27.39 -4.19
C VAL A 25 -2.00 -26.86 -5.19
N SER A 26 -0.72 -27.16 -4.96
CA SER A 26 0.37 -26.88 -5.90
C SER A 26 1.29 -28.08 -6.04
N ALA A 27 2.02 -28.16 -7.15
CA ALA A 27 2.92 -29.28 -7.42
C ALA A 27 4.23 -28.83 -8.07
N ILE A 28 5.31 -29.53 -7.74
CA ILE A 28 6.63 -29.37 -8.33
C ILE A 28 7.10 -30.73 -8.82
N THR A 29 7.48 -30.79 -10.10
CA THR A 29 8.17 -31.95 -10.66
C THR A 29 9.63 -31.95 -10.20
N ARG A 30 10.20 -33.11 -9.91
CA ARG A 30 11.64 -33.24 -9.60
C ARG A 30 12.41 -34.02 -10.68
N LYS A 31 11.71 -34.47 -11.73
CA LYS A 31 12.27 -35.31 -12.78
C LYS A 31 12.13 -34.65 -14.16
N PRO A 32 12.99 -34.99 -15.13
CA PRO A 32 13.01 -34.35 -16.44
C PRO A 32 11.98 -34.94 -17.43
N TYR A 33 11.04 -35.78 -16.99
CA TYR A 33 10.05 -36.43 -17.85
C TYR A 33 8.62 -35.96 -17.54
N ASN A 34 7.63 -36.31 -18.37
CA ASN A 34 6.26 -35.84 -18.24
C ASN A 34 5.62 -36.37 -16.95
N GLN A 35 4.99 -35.48 -16.19
CA GLN A 35 4.22 -35.76 -14.98
C GLN A 35 2.94 -34.93 -14.99
N LEU A 36 1.88 -35.51 -14.44
CA LEU A 36 0.55 -34.91 -14.37
C LEU A 36 -0.05 -35.15 -12.98
N LEU A 37 -0.67 -34.12 -12.42
CA LEU A 37 -1.58 -34.19 -11.29
C LEU A 37 -2.99 -33.88 -11.78
N THR A 38 -3.95 -34.74 -11.48
CA THR A 38 -5.38 -34.39 -11.63
C THR A 38 -5.98 -34.08 -10.27
N CYS A 39 -6.73 -32.99 -10.17
CA CYS A 39 -7.42 -32.56 -8.95
C CYS A 39 -8.92 -32.39 -9.22
N GLU A 40 -9.72 -33.25 -8.60
CA GLU A 40 -11.17 -33.30 -8.74
C GLU A 40 -11.85 -32.98 -7.41
N TYR A 41 -12.79 -32.05 -7.42
CA TYR A 41 -13.59 -31.69 -6.25
C TYR A 41 -14.94 -31.09 -6.66
N GLU A 42 -15.92 -31.13 -5.76
CA GLU A 42 -17.24 -30.52 -5.98
C GLU A 42 -17.40 -29.29 -5.09
N VAL A 43 -17.78 -28.17 -5.70
CA VAL A 43 -18.10 -26.92 -4.99
C VAL A 43 -19.31 -26.28 -5.64
N GLN A 44 -20.25 -25.78 -4.82
CA GLN A 44 -21.46 -25.09 -5.30
C GLN A 44 -22.31 -25.90 -6.32
N GLY A 45 -22.24 -27.24 -6.26
CA GLY A 45 -22.95 -28.14 -7.19
C GLY A 45 -22.27 -28.36 -8.54
N ASP A 46 -21.08 -27.79 -8.74
CA ASP A 46 -20.24 -28.02 -9.92
C ASP A 46 -19.05 -28.91 -9.59
N THR A 47 -18.83 -29.96 -10.38
CA THR A 47 -17.58 -30.71 -10.39
C THR A 47 -16.50 -29.90 -11.11
N LYS A 48 -15.37 -29.66 -10.43
CA LYS A 48 -14.17 -29.04 -11.01
C LYS A 48 -13.09 -30.11 -11.20
N ASN A 49 -12.49 -30.13 -12.37
CA ASN A 49 -11.41 -31.03 -12.76
C ASN A 49 -10.25 -30.19 -13.28
N ASN A 50 -9.10 -30.27 -12.61
CA ASN A 50 -7.89 -29.55 -12.99
C ASN A 50 -6.81 -30.56 -13.39
N PHE A 51 -6.00 -30.19 -14.38
CA PHE A 51 -4.95 -31.04 -14.96
C PHE A 51 -3.65 -30.27 -14.92
N VAL A 52 -2.82 -30.53 -13.91
CA VAL A 52 -1.60 -29.78 -13.64
C VAL A 52 -0.40 -30.58 -14.16
N ALA A 53 0.27 -30.09 -15.20
CA ALA A 53 1.36 -30.79 -15.87
C ALA A 53 2.68 -30.02 -15.78
N ASN A 54 3.80 -30.74 -15.91
CA ASN A 54 5.12 -30.14 -16.04
C ASN A 54 5.52 -29.95 -17.50
N LYS A 55 6.53 -29.11 -17.73
CA LYS A 55 7.19 -29.04 -19.04
C LYS A 55 8.23 -30.15 -19.15
N TRP A 56 8.23 -30.85 -20.28
CA TRP A 56 9.25 -31.85 -20.60
C TRP A 56 10.67 -31.30 -20.44
N ASN A 57 11.55 -32.10 -19.82
CA ASN A 57 12.96 -31.77 -19.57
C ASN A 57 13.21 -30.50 -18.74
N GLN A 58 12.26 -30.15 -17.85
CA GLN A 58 12.37 -29.00 -16.94
C GLN A 58 12.10 -29.43 -15.48
N PRO A 59 13.03 -30.17 -14.83
CA PRO A 59 12.86 -30.57 -13.43
C PRO A 59 12.94 -29.37 -12.48
N ASN A 60 12.38 -29.52 -11.29
CA ASN A 60 12.36 -28.52 -10.20
C ASN A 60 11.62 -27.21 -10.57
N GLN A 61 10.66 -27.30 -11.49
CA GLN A 61 9.75 -26.19 -11.81
C GLN A 61 8.35 -26.50 -11.29
N THR A 62 7.62 -25.42 -10.96
CA THR A 62 6.20 -25.51 -10.62
C THR A 62 5.41 -25.99 -11.83
N MET A 63 4.54 -26.96 -11.60
CA MET A 63 3.64 -27.49 -12.60
C MET A 63 2.45 -26.55 -12.77
N ARG A 64 1.83 -26.54 -13.96
CA ARG A 64 0.75 -25.60 -14.30
C ARG A 64 -0.46 -26.33 -14.82
N ASP A 65 -1.64 -25.81 -14.52
CA ASP A 65 -2.87 -26.27 -15.12
C ASP A 65 -2.83 -26.07 -16.64
N ILE A 66 -3.17 -27.11 -17.40
CA ILE A 66 -3.07 -27.10 -18.87
C ILE A 66 -4.06 -26.14 -19.52
N ASP A 67 -5.19 -25.87 -18.88
CA ASP A 67 -6.26 -25.03 -19.42
C ASP A 67 -6.08 -23.57 -18.98
N THR A 68 -5.80 -23.33 -17.70
CA THR A 68 -5.72 -21.97 -17.14
C THR A 68 -4.31 -21.39 -17.09
N THR A 69 -3.28 -22.24 -17.16
CA THR A 69 -1.85 -21.92 -16.95
C THR A 69 -1.46 -21.48 -15.53
N ASP A 70 -2.41 -21.57 -14.59
CA ASP A 70 -2.20 -21.29 -13.17
C ASP A 70 -1.31 -22.36 -12.54
N ASP A 71 -0.49 -21.97 -11.58
CA ASP A 71 0.44 -22.87 -10.87
C ASP A 71 -0.07 -23.30 -9.47
N VAL A 72 -1.28 -22.85 -9.12
CA VAL A 72 -1.97 -23.17 -7.86
C VAL A 72 -3.47 -23.33 -8.11
N ILE A 73 -4.05 -24.41 -7.61
CA ILE A 73 -5.51 -24.63 -7.59
C ILE A 73 -6.04 -24.11 -6.26
N GLY A 74 -7.00 -23.17 -6.31
CA GLY A 74 -7.69 -22.64 -5.13
C GLY A 74 -9.07 -23.29 -4.91
N ILE A 75 -9.32 -23.78 -3.70
CA ILE A 75 -10.58 -24.42 -3.30
C ILE A 75 -11.21 -23.58 -2.19
N ILE A 76 -12.27 -22.85 -2.55
CA ILE A 76 -12.94 -21.91 -1.67
C ILE A 76 -13.75 -22.60 -0.55
N PRO A 77 -13.87 -21.99 0.64
CA PRO A 77 -14.64 -22.57 1.74
C PRO A 77 -16.10 -22.84 1.38
N GLN A 78 -16.58 -24.03 1.74
CA GLN A 78 -17.98 -24.43 1.59
C GLN A 78 -18.69 -24.54 2.94
N ASN A 79 -20.02 -24.54 2.91
CA ASN A 79 -20.86 -24.80 4.08
C ASN A 79 -20.89 -26.29 4.46
N ASP A 80 -20.64 -27.17 3.49
CA ASP A 80 -20.55 -28.61 3.65
C ASP A 80 -19.09 -29.07 3.46
N PRO A 81 -18.69 -30.26 3.96
CA PRO A 81 -17.36 -30.79 3.71
C PRO A 81 -17.11 -31.00 2.21
N VAL A 82 -15.88 -30.73 1.75
CA VAL A 82 -15.45 -30.95 0.36
C VAL A 82 -14.49 -32.12 0.30
N ASP A 83 -14.76 -33.07 -0.58
CA ASP A 83 -13.84 -34.14 -0.93
C ASP A 83 -12.96 -33.71 -2.12
N ILE A 84 -11.66 -33.67 -1.91
CA ILE A 84 -10.65 -33.33 -2.92
C ILE A 84 -9.91 -34.61 -3.29
N ASN A 85 -10.08 -35.07 -4.52
CA ASN A 85 -9.46 -36.28 -5.04
C ASN A 85 -8.29 -35.90 -5.96
N ILE A 86 -7.10 -36.35 -5.58
CA ILE A 86 -5.86 -36.04 -6.29
C ILE A 86 -5.24 -37.36 -6.79
N LYS A 87 -4.87 -37.39 -8.06
CA LYS A 87 -4.18 -38.54 -8.69
C LYS A 87 -2.93 -38.05 -9.41
N PHE A 88 -1.93 -38.91 -9.48
CA PHE A 88 -0.63 -38.60 -10.09
C PHE A 88 -0.31 -39.59 -11.20
N TYR A 89 0.30 -39.08 -12.26
CA TYR A 89 0.67 -39.83 -13.45
C TYR A 89 2.04 -39.40 -13.96
N TYR A 90 2.71 -40.28 -14.69
CA TYR A 90 4.00 -39.98 -15.32
C TYR A 90 4.22 -40.74 -16.63
N SER A 91 5.10 -40.20 -17.46
CA SER A 91 5.64 -40.93 -18.62
C SER A 91 7.06 -40.48 -18.95
N LYS A 92 7.94 -41.46 -19.15
CA LYS A 92 9.30 -41.28 -19.66
C LYS A 92 9.36 -41.08 -21.19
N THR A 93 8.20 -41.01 -21.86
CA THR A 93 8.10 -40.80 -23.32
C THR A 93 7.70 -39.35 -23.62
N GLY A 94 8.57 -38.61 -24.31
CA GLY A 94 8.38 -37.17 -24.55
C GLY A 94 7.33 -36.78 -25.58
N SER A 95 6.80 -37.72 -26.37
CA SER A 95 5.81 -37.45 -27.43
C SER A 95 4.35 -37.49 -26.97
N ILE A 96 4.10 -37.73 -25.68
CA ILE A 96 2.74 -37.83 -25.14
C ILE A 96 2.24 -36.42 -24.80
N ARG A 97 1.03 -36.08 -25.27
CA ARG A 97 0.34 -34.85 -24.87
C ARG A 97 -0.07 -34.92 -23.39
N GLU A 98 0.00 -33.78 -22.71
CA GLU A 98 -0.22 -33.65 -21.26
C GLU A 98 -1.61 -34.15 -20.80
N ASP A 99 -2.66 -33.92 -21.59
CA ASP A 99 -4.02 -34.42 -21.35
C ASP A 99 -4.13 -35.96 -21.47
N ALA A 100 -3.38 -36.56 -22.38
CA ALA A 100 -3.34 -38.00 -22.61
C ALA A 100 -2.59 -38.79 -21.52
N LEU A 101 -1.95 -38.12 -20.54
CA LEU A 101 -1.32 -38.76 -19.38
C LEU A 101 -2.32 -39.25 -18.34
N ALA A 102 -3.57 -38.75 -18.34
CA ALA A 102 -4.62 -39.14 -17.41
C ALA A 102 -5.22 -40.53 -17.74
N ASP A 103 -4.36 -41.55 -17.85
CA ASP A 103 -4.71 -42.94 -18.15
C ASP A 103 -4.11 -43.86 -17.08
N ASP A 104 -4.86 -44.90 -16.71
CA ASP A 104 -4.48 -45.86 -15.67
C ASP A 104 -3.11 -46.50 -15.88
N LYS A 105 -2.66 -46.68 -17.13
CA LYS A 105 -1.33 -47.24 -17.43
C LYS A 105 -0.16 -46.30 -17.07
N TYR A 106 -0.44 -45.02 -16.82
CA TYR A 106 0.57 -44.01 -16.47
C TYR A 106 0.53 -43.62 -14.98
N LYS A 107 -0.32 -44.26 -14.17
CA LYS A 107 -0.43 -43.93 -12.75
C LYS A 107 0.92 -44.09 -12.03
N SER A 108 1.24 -43.10 -11.21
CA SER A 108 2.34 -43.21 -10.24
C SER A 108 2.03 -44.34 -9.25
N ASN A 109 3.07 -44.91 -8.65
CA ASN A 109 2.96 -46.13 -7.85
C ASN A 109 2.39 -45.87 -6.45
N LYS A 110 3.01 -44.96 -5.68
CA LYS A 110 2.67 -44.72 -4.27
C LYS A 110 3.03 -43.33 -3.79
N VAL A 111 2.53 -42.96 -2.61
CA VAL A 111 2.83 -41.67 -1.96
C VAL A 111 3.27 -41.86 -0.51
N ASP A 112 4.03 -40.89 -0.02
CA ASP A 112 4.25 -40.64 1.40
C ASP A 112 3.73 -39.24 1.76
N ILE A 113 3.21 -39.08 2.98
CA ILE A 113 2.49 -37.87 3.37
C ILE A 113 3.05 -37.32 4.67
N LEU A 114 3.57 -36.10 4.60
CA LEU A 114 3.92 -35.32 5.79
C LEU A 114 2.78 -34.35 6.12
N THR A 115 2.42 -34.27 7.40
CA THR A 115 1.38 -33.36 7.87
C THR A 115 1.97 -32.35 8.85
N SER A 116 1.72 -31.06 8.59
CA SER A 116 2.03 -29.98 9.51
C SER A 116 0.75 -29.27 9.91
N VAL A 117 0.61 -28.93 11.18
CA VAL A 117 -0.60 -28.27 11.70
C VAL A 117 -0.25 -27.13 12.63
N LYS A 118 -1.17 -26.17 12.81
CA LYS A 118 -0.98 -25.07 13.77
C LYS A 118 -0.55 -25.62 15.14
N PRO A 119 0.63 -25.22 15.67
CA PRO A 119 1.09 -25.61 16.99
C PRO A 119 0.16 -25.09 18.10
N PRO A 120 -0.02 -25.82 19.20
CA PRO A 120 -0.86 -25.38 20.32
C PRO A 120 -0.45 -24.04 20.94
N ASN A 121 0.84 -23.70 20.87
CA ASN A 121 1.44 -22.50 21.45
C ASN A 121 1.54 -21.31 20.46
N ALA A 122 0.99 -21.42 19.25
CA ALA A 122 1.00 -20.32 18.30
C ALA A 122 0.12 -19.13 18.78
N PRO A 123 0.45 -17.88 18.40
CA PRO A 123 -0.35 -16.70 18.75
C PRO A 123 -1.85 -16.86 18.47
N LYS A 124 -2.69 -16.21 19.29
CA LYS A 124 -4.16 -16.33 19.20
C LYS A 124 -4.71 -15.85 17.86
N ASP A 125 -4.04 -14.90 17.23
CA ASP A 125 -4.34 -14.28 15.94
C ASP A 125 -3.76 -15.03 14.73
N PHE A 126 -2.90 -16.04 14.96
CA PHE A 126 -2.39 -16.89 13.88
C PHE A 126 -3.52 -17.78 13.32
N PRO A 127 -3.74 -17.86 12.00
CA PRO A 127 -4.84 -18.66 11.43
C PRO A 127 -4.63 -20.16 11.73
N ASP A 128 -5.74 -20.89 11.91
CA ASP A 128 -5.67 -22.33 12.09
C ASP A 128 -5.35 -22.98 10.74
N TYR A 129 -4.40 -23.92 10.70
CA TYR A 129 -3.89 -24.47 9.45
C TYR A 129 -3.60 -25.96 9.54
N THR A 130 -3.64 -26.62 8.40
CA THR A 130 -3.20 -28.01 8.17
C THR A 130 -2.61 -28.08 6.77
N THR A 131 -1.31 -28.34 6.68
CA THR A 131 -0.59 -28.53 5.42
C THR A 131 -0.25 -30.00 5.26
N PHE A 132 -0.61 -30.57 4.11
CA PHE A 132 -0.17 -31.89 3.67
C PHE A 132 0.90 -31.74 2.59
N ILE A 133 2.03 -32.42 2.74
CA ILE A 133 3.07 -32.52 1.71
C ILE A 133 3.04 -33.97 1.24
N VAL A 134 2.59 -34.18 0.00
CA VAL A 134 2.50 -35.47 -0.66
C VAL A 134 3.75 -35.66 -1.51
N LEU A 135 4.61 -36.57 -1.09
CA LEU A 135 5.80 -36.99 -1.79
C LEU A 135 5.44 -38.20 -2.65
N VAL A 136 5.59 -38.12 -3.97
CA VAL A 136 5.13 -39.14 -4.92
C VAL A 136 6.31 -39.96 -5.42
N GLU A 137 6.09 -41.26 -5.54
CA GLU A 137 6.96 -42.24 -6.17
C GLU A 137 6.28 -42.77 -7.44
N ASP A 138 6.90 -42.53 -8.58
CA ASP A 138 6.44 -42.95 -9.90
C ASP A 138 6.74 -44.43 -10.14
N ALA A 139 7.94 -44.89 -9.77
CA ALA A 139 8.41 -46.22 -10.14
C ALA A 139 7.81 -47.34 -9.27
N PRO A 140 7.51 -48.52 -9.85
CA PRO A 140 7.22 -49.74 -9.08
C PRO A 140 8.41 -50.16 -8.21
N ASP A 141 8.15 -50.87 -7.11
CA ASP A 141 9.19 -51.27 -6.14
C ASP A 141 10.36 -52.08 -6.76
N GLY A 142 10.13 -52.80 -7.86
CA GLY A 142 11.15 -53.56 -8.60
C GLY A 142 12.04 -52.73 -9.54
N GLU A 143 11.67 -51.48 -9.84
CA GLU A 143 12.43 -50.56 -10.68
C GLU A 143 13.25 -49.55 -9.85
N GLN A 144 13.07 -49.53 -8.52
CA GLN A 144 13.81 -48.63 -7.65
C GLN A 144 15.28 -49.06 -7.56
N LEU A 145 16.18 -48.17 -8.00
CA LEU A 145 17.61 -48.40 -7.91
C LEU A 145 18.06 -48.38 -6.45
N ALA A 146 18.72 -49.45 -6.01
CA ALA A 146 19.26 -49.56 -4.66
C ALA A 146 20.19 -48.35 -4.35
N GLY A 147 19.91 -47.67 -3.22
CA GLY A 147 20.67 -46.49 -2.77
C GLY A 147 20.19 -45.14 -3.35
N LYS A 148 19.14 -45.11 -4.18
CA LYS A 148 18.48 -43.87 -4.58
C LYS A 148 17.35 -43.49 -3.61
N PRO A 149 17.12 -42.18 -3.36
CA PRO A 149 16.00 -41.73 -2.55
C PRO A 149 14.66 -42.19 -3.15
N GLN A 150 13.72 -42.57 -2.30
CA GLN A 150 12.33 -42.84 -2.66
C GLN A 150 11.48 -41.59 -2.42
N TYR A 151 10.34 -41.49 -3.11
CA TYR A 151 9.40 -40.37 -3.03
C TYR A 151 10.02 -39.03 -3.46
N ASP A 152 10.95 -39.09 -4.43
CA ASP A 152 11.70 -37.93 -4.90
C ASP A 152 11.29 -37.49 -6.30
N ASP A 153 10.24 -38.07 -6.88
CA ASP A 153 9.82 -37.81 -8.26
C ASP A 153 9.00 -36.53 -8.40
N PHE A 154 8.14 -36.29 -7.42
CA PHE A 154 7.10 -35.30 -7.51
C PHE A 154 6.68 -34.89 -6.09
N VAL A 155 6.42 -33.60 -5.88
CA VAL A 155 5.94 -33.07 -4.59
C VAL A 155 4.67 -32.26 -4.82
N CYS A 156 3.56 -32.68 -4.20
CA CYS A 156 2.34 -31.88 -4.11
C CYS A 156 2.19 -31.32 -2.70
N THR A 157 1.89 -30.02 -2.60
CA THR A 157 1.60 -29.37 -1.33
C THR A 157 0.14 -28.95 -1.31
N ILE A 158 -0.56 -29.33 -0.24
CA ILE A 158 -1.98 -29.02 0.00
C ILE A 158 -2.06 -28.18 1.28
N ASN A 159 -2.23 -26.88 1.15
CA ASN A 159 -2.31 -25.97 2.30
C ASN A 159 -3.76 -25.69 2.65
N CYS A 160 -4.22 -26.19 3.79
CA CYS A 160 -5.56 -25.92 4.30
C CYS A 160 -5.51 -24.84 5.39
N LEU A 161 -6.30 -23.78 5.24
CA LEU A 161 -6.36 -22.66 6.16
C LEU A 161 -7.78 -22.41 6.63
N ARG A 162 -7.91 -22.09 7.91
CA ARG A 162 -9.17 -21.73 8.57
C ARG A 162 -9.01 -20.38 9.23
N GLY A 163 -9.94 -19.48 8.92
CA GLY A 163 -10.00 -18.18 9.60
C GLY A 163 -9.66 -16.98 8.74
N ILE A 164 -9.91 -17.04 7.43
CA ILE A 164 -10.32 -15.84 6.69
C ILE A 164 -11.54 -16.28 5.89
N LYS A 165 -12.70 -15.65 6.11
CA LYS A 165 -13.75 -15.61 5.10
C LYS A 165 -13.07 -15.02 3.86
N ILE A 166 -12.60 -15.87 2.94
CA ILE A 166 -12.39 -15.44 1.57
C ILE A 166 -13.81 -15.19 1.08
N VAL A 167 -14.27 -13.95 1.25
CA VAL A 167 -15.42 -13.47 0.51
C VAL A 167 -15.03 -13.69 -0.95
N PRO A 168 -15.77 -14.52 -1.72
CA PRO A 168 -15.49 -14.64 -3.14
C PRO A 168 -15.42 -13.21 -3.70
N ILE A 169 -14.36 -12.88 -4.45
CA ILE A 169 -14.28 -11.62 -5.18
C ILE A 169 -15.61 -11.52 -5.94
N PRO A 170 -16.51 -10.58 -5.59
CA PRO A 170 -17.79 -10.50 -6.28
C PRO A 170 -17.51 -10.22 -7.74
N VAL A 171 -18.17 -10.97 -8.60
CA VAL A 171 -18.25 -10.68 -10.04
C VAL A 171 -18.89 -9.30 -10.17
N GLY A 172 -18.07 -8.28 -10.43
CA GLY A 172 -18.50 -6.91 -10.64
C GLY A 172 -18.69 -6.12 -9.33
N PRO A 173 -18.16 -4.88 -9.24
CA PRO A 173 -18.26 -4.09 -8.03
C PRO A 173 -19.60 -3.33 -8.00
N SER A 174 -20.43 -3.55 -6.98
CA SER A 174 -21.47 -2.57 -6.63
C SER A 174 -20.85 -1.42 -5.82
N TYR A 175 -19.85 -0.72 -6.37
CA TYR A 175 -19.37 0.52 -5.76
C TYR A 175 -20.30 1.69 -6.13
N ASN A 176 -20.51 2.61 -5.20
CA ASN A 176 -21.36 3.77 -5.40
C ASN A 176 -20.50 5.02 -5.68
N LEU A 177 -19.82 5.04 -6.84
CA LEU A 177 -18.91 6.14 -7.21
C LEU A 177 -19.55 7.54 -7.13
N PRO A 178 -20.83 7.75 -7.47
CA PRO A 178 -21.48 9.06 -7.31
C PRO A 178 -21.62 9.51 -5.85
N ASN A 179 -21.45 8.60 -4.89
CA ASN A 179 -21.57 8.87 -3.46
C ASN A 179 -20.21 9.05 -2.76
N ILE A 180 -19.10 8.75 -3.44
CA ILE A 180 -17.74 8.82 -2.92
C ILE A 180 -17.11 10.13 -3.38
N GLN A 181 -16.40 10.82 -2.49
CA GLN A 181 -15.63 12.02 -2.83
C GLN A 181 -14.43 11.68 -3.74
N GLY A 182 -14.24 12.45 -4.81
CA GLY A 182 -13.31 12.11 -5.89
C GLY A 182 -11.82 12.08 -5.52
N ASP A 183 -11.40 12.86 -4.53
CA ASP A 183 -10.01 12.84 -4.06
C ASP A 183 -9.68 11.56 -3.28
N ILE A 184 -10.65 10.81 -2.78
CA ILE A 184 -10.38 9.51 -2.13
C ILE A 184 -9.86 8.52 -3.19
N LEU A 185 -10.59 8.42 -4.31
CA LEU A 185 -10.31 7.50 -5.40
C LEU A 185 -11.04 7.99 -6.67
N PRO A 186 -10.35 8.28 -7.79
CA PRO A 186 -8.94 8.00 -8.09
C PRO A 186 -7.94 9.12 -7.73
N ALA A 187 -8.35 10.22 -7.09
CA ALA A 187 -7.64 11.49 -6.83
C ALA A 187 -8.15 12.62 -7.72
N LEU A 188 -8.25 13.84 -7.16
CA LEU A 188 -8.48 15.01 -7.99
C LEU A 188 -7.23 15.35 -8.80
N PRO A 189 -7.37 15.59 -10.11
CA PRO A 189 -6.24 16.05 -10.92
C PRO A 189 -5.92 17.49 -10.54
N LYS A 190 -4.64 17.80 -10.37
CA LYS A 190 -4.21 19.07 -9.77
C LYS A 190 -2.94 19.60 -10.38
N ALA A 191 -2.97 20.88 -10.75
CA ALA A 191 -1.78 21.69 -11.03
C ALA A 191 -1.39 22.55 -9.84
N LEU A 192 -2.30 22.73 -8.88
CA LEU A 192 -2.10 23.37 -7.58
C LEU A 192 -3.21 22.91 -6.65
N GLU A 193 -3.00 23.13 -5.36
CA GLU A 193 -3.94 22.76 -4.31
C GLU A 193 -3.87 23.75 -3.14
N TYR A 194 -5.03 24.15 -2.64
CA TYR A 194 -5.18 24.84 -1.38
C TYR A 194 -5.79 23.89 -0.34
N PHE A 195 -5.07 23.69 0.76
CA PHE A 195 -5.54 22.96 1.93
C PHE A 195 -6.08 23.97 2.94
N TYR A 196 -7.40 24.19 2.94
CA TYR A 196 -8.04 25.22 3.74
C TYR A 196 -8.59 24.62 5.04
N TYR A 197 -7.86 24.80 6.13
CA TYR A 197 -8.23 24.33 7.47
C TYR A 197 -9.13 25.33 8.16
N PHE A 198 -10.24 24.86 8.75
CA PHE A 198 -11.23 25.74 9.35
C PHE A 198 -11.82 25.19 10.65
N ARG A 199 -12.37 26.13 11.42
CA ARG A 199 -13.23 25.88 12.58
C ARG A 199 -14.63 26.44 12.32
N ILE A 200 -15.67 25.68 12.62
CA ILE A 200 -17.07 26.09 12.57
C ILE A 200 -17.39 26.93 13.82
N THR A 201 -17.87 28.15 13.59
CA THR A 201 -18.21 29.14 14.62
C THR A 201 -19.72 29.41 14.71
N ASN A 202 -20.48 29.11 13.67
CA ASN A 202 -21.94 29.15 13.65
C ASN A 202 -22.48 27.97 12.83
N LEU A 203 -23.05 26.98 13.52
CA LEU A 203 -23.45 25.71 12.88
C LEU A 203 -24.61 25.90 11.91
N ASP A 204 -25.66 26.64 12.28
CA ASP A 204 -26.86 26.80 11.44
C ASP A 204 -26.53 27.51 10.13
N HIS A 205 -25.73 28.57 10.20
CA HIS A 205 -25.30 29.27 9.00
C HIS A 205 -24.31 28.45 8.19
N PHE A 206 -23.41 27.69 8.83
CA PHE A 206 -22.54 26.74 8.14
C PHE A 206 -23.36 25.73 7.34
N ARG A 207 -24.38 25.10 7.96
CA ARG A 207 -25.27 24.11 7.33
C ARG A 207 -25.96 24.69 6.09
N LYS A 208 -26.47 25.93 6.20
CA LYS A 208 -27.10 26.65 5.09
C LYS A 208 -26.12 26.84 3.92
N VAL A 209 -24.96 27.45 4.17
CA VAL A 209 -23.97 27.74 3.12
C VAL A 209 -23.40 26.46 2.54
N PHE A 210 -23.15 25.45 3.38
CA PHE A 210 -22.67 24.15 2.95
C PHE A 210 -23.66 23.51 1.96
N LYS A 211 -24.96 23.51 2.29
CA LYS A 211 -26.02 22.98 1.42
C LYS A 211 -26.13 23.73 0.09
N GLU A 212 -26.15 25.05 0.14
CA GLU A 212 -26.47 25.90 -1.02
C GLU A 212 -25.26 26.13 -1.94
N PHE A 213 -24.05 26.16 -1.38
CA PHE A 213 -22.86 26.58 -2.12
C PHE A 213 -21.79 25.50 -2.25
N ILE A 214 -21.46 24.78 -1.16
CA ILE A 214 -20.35 23.82 -1.13
C ILE A 214 -20.75 22.48 -1.73
N LEU A 215 -21.82 21.87 -1.22
CA LEU A 215 -22.25 20.53 -1.59
C LEU A 215 -22.45 20.33 -3.11
N PRO A 216 -23.03 21.29 -3.87
CA PRO A 216 -23.15 21.17 -5.33
C PRO A 216 -21.81 21.21 -6.09
N LYS A 217 -20.71 21.60 -5.43
CA LYS A 217 -19.36 21.68 -6.01
C LYS A 217 -18.46 20.54 -5.59
N ILE A 218 -18.92 19.64 -4.72
CA ILE A 218 -18.12 18.50 -4.30
C ILE A 218 -17.99 17.53 -5.46
N ASN A 219 -16.74 17.30 -5.90
CA ASN A 219 -16.47 16.33 -6.96
C ASN A 219 -16.56 14.91 -6.45
N THR A 220 -17.13 14.04 -7.28
CA THR A 220 -17.35 12.62 -6.97
C THR A 220 -16.33 11.72 -7.66
N ALA A 221 -16.16 10.51 -7.16
CA ALA A 221 -15.35 9.48 -7.82
C ALA A 221 -15.91 9.17 -9.21
N ASP A 222 -17.24 9.19 -9.40
CA ASP A 222 -17.87 8.93 -10.70
C ASP A 222 -17.43 9.94 -11.77
N GLU A 223 -17.41 11.23 -11.42
CA GLU A 223 -16.91 12.28 -12.32
C GLU A 223 -15.49 11.98 -12.78
N LEU A 224 -14.61 11.59 -11.87
CA LEU A 224 -13.20 11.39 -12.19
C LEU A 224 -12.91 10.05 -12.89
N VAL A 225 -13.71 9.01 -12.64
CA VAL A 225 -13.54 7.68 -13.27
C VAL A 225 -14.17 7.63 -14.65
N ASN A 226 -15.37 8.22 -14.79
CA ASN A 226 -16.16 8.09 -16.01
C ASN A 226 -16.11 9.33 -16.90
N ARG A 227 -15.78 10.50 -16.34
CA ARG A 227 -15.74 11.79 -17.05
C ARG A 227 -14.54 12.65 -16.62
N PRO A 228 -13.30 12.09 -16.58
CA PRO A 228 -12.16 12.84 -16.08
C PRO A 228 -11.93 14.12 -16.90
N PRO A 229 -11.52 15.23 -16.26
CA PRO A 229 -11.07 16.40 -17.01
C PRO A 229 -9.81 16.03 -17.82
N PRO A 230 -9.50 16.78 -18.89
CA PRO A 230 -8.26 16.59 -19.65
C PRO A 230 -7.03 16.68 -18.73
N PRO A 231 -5.98 15.88 -18.94
CA PRO A 231 -4.77 15.97 -18.15
C PRO A 231 -4.02 17.28 -18.43
N VAL A 232 -3.40 17.85 -17.40
CA VAL A 232 -2.46 18.98 -17.57
C VAL A 232 -1.16 18.47 -18.18
N ASN A 233 -0.65 19.21 -19.16
CA ASN A 233 0.64 18.98 -19.78
C ASN A 233 1.55 20.18 -19.47
N PRO A 234 2.59 20.00 -18.64
CA PRO A 234 3.55 21.07 -18.33
C PRO A 234 4.24 21.68 -19.55
N ASN A 235 4.30 20.95 -20.67
CA ASN A 235 4.90 21.43 -21.92
C ASN A 235 3.89 22.15 -22.85
N ASP A 236 2.61 22.20 -22.48
CA ASP A 236 1.55 22.89 -23.21
C ASP A 236 0.82 23.87 -22.27
N PRO A 237 1.17 25.17 -22.30
CA PRO A 237 0.52 26.19 -21.48
C PRO A 237 -1.01 26.24 -21.61
N LYS A 238 -1.57 25.86 -22.77
CA LYS A 238 -3.03 25.86 -22.98
C LYS A 238 -3.74 24.80 -22.14
N SER A 239 -3.04 23.75 -21.74
CA SER A 239 -3.61 22.72 -20.86
C SER A 239 -3.98 23.26 -19.47
N PHE A 240 -3.38 24.37 -19.05
CA PHE A 240 -3.71 25.06 -17.79
C PHE A 240 -4.91 26.02 -17.92
N GLU A 241 -5.37 26.31 -19.14
CA GLU A 241 -6.52 27.19 -19.39
C GLU A 241 -7.87 26.47 -19.22
N TYR A 242 -7.87 25.13 -19.20
CA TYR A 242 -9.09 24.37 -18.94
C TYR A 242 -9.63 24.69 -17.54
N PRO A 243 -10.90 25.12 -17.40
CA PRO A 243 -11.42 25.72 -16.17
C PRO A 243 -11.82 24.67 -15.13
N PHE A 244 -10.89 23.76 -14.79
CA PHE A 244 -11.12 22.75 -13.77
C PHE A 244 -11.01 23.35 -12.37
N LEU A 245 -12.03 23.08 -11.56
CA LEU A 245 -12.06 23.28 -10.12
C LEU A 245 -12.48 21.95 -9.47
N GLY A 246 -11.63 21.44 -8.60
CA GLY A 246 -11.94 20.30 -7.74
C GLY A 246 -12.15 20.75 -6.30
N VAL A 247 -13.26 20.36 -5.67
CA VAL A 247 -13.55 20.65 -4.26
C VAL A 247 -13.92 19.37 -3.54
N ASN A 248 -13.24 19.05 -2.44
CA ASN A 248 -13.59 17.98 -1.51
C ASN A 248 -13.46 18.47 -0.06
N VAL A 249 -14.05 17.74 0.89
CA VAL A 249 -14.11 18.14 2.30
C VAL A 249 -13.91 16.94 3.24
N GLY A 250 -13.11 17.17 4.29
CA GLY A 250 -12.95 16.26 5.41
C GLY A 250 -13.28 16.95 6.73
N PHE A 251 -13.74 16.17 7.72
CA PHE A 251 -14.06 16.67 9.06
C PHE A 251 -13.30 15.88 10.12
N SER A 252 -12.69 16.57 11.07
CA SER A 252 -12.06 15.92 12.22
C SER A 252 -13.13 15.34 13.14
N ASN A 253 -12.73 14.56 14.14
CA ASN A 253 -13.65 14.10 15.18
C ASN A 253 -14.35 15.28 15.89
N LEU A 254 -13.68 16.42 16.05
CA LEU A 254 -14.26 17.65 16.61
C LEU A 254 -15.37 18.21 15.72
N GLY A 255 -15.14 18.24 14.40
CA GLY A 255 -16.15 18.64 13.43
C GLY A 255 -17.36 17.70 13.42
N LEU A 256 -17.13 16.38 13.41
CA LEU A 256 -18.21 15.39 13.44
C LEU A 256 -19.08 15.48 14.69
N LYS A 257 -18.50 15.81 15.85
CA LYS A 257 -19.27 16.08 17.09
C LYS A 257 -20.30 17.18 16.89
N LYS A 258 -19.95 18.25 16.15
CA LYS A 258 -20.88 19.36 15.88
C LYS A 258 -22.07 18.94 15.01
N PHE A 259 -21.91 17.91 14.19
CA PHE A 259 -23.00 17.36 13.38
C PHE A 259 -23.80 16.26 14.08
N GLY A 260 -23.48 15.92 15.33
CA GLY A 260 -24.10 14.82 16.07
C GLY A 260 -23.63 13.43 15.61
N LEU A 261 -22.53 13.35 14.87
CA LEU A 261 -22.05 12.10 14.25
C LEU A 261 -21.00 11.35 15.09
N ALA A 262 -20.54 11.91 16.21
CA ALA A 262 -19.51 11.28 17.04
C ALA A 262 -20.08 10.36 18.15
N GLY A 263 -21.40 10.12 18.16
CA GLY A 263 -22.05 9.24 19.15
C GLY A 263 -21.88 7.74 18.87
N GLU A 264 -21.57 7.38 17.63
CA GLU A 264 -21.29 6.00 17.20
C GLU A 264 -19.82 5.89 16.78
N SER A 265 -19.17 4.77 17.12
CA SER A 265 -17.75 4.58 16.85
C SER A 265 -17.49 4.31 15.37
N LEU A 266 -16.53 5.05 14.79
CA LEU A 266 -15.99 4.74 13.46
C LEU A 266 -14.94 3.60 13.49
N GLY A 267 -14.61 3.06 14.68
CA GLY A 267 -13.65 1.96 14.84
C GLY A 267 -12.18 2.39 14.72
N ASP A 268 -11.84 3.65 15.00
CA ASP A 268 -10.49 4.17 14.85
C ASP A 268 -10.10 5.14 15.99
N ASP A 269 -9.35 4.64 16.97
CA ASP A 269 -8.94 5.41 18.16
C ASP A 269 -8.04 6.61 17.84
N PRO A 270 -7.03 6.52 16.94
CA PRO A 270 -6.25 7.68 16.52
C PRO A 270 -7.12 8.83 16.01
N PHE A 271 -8.10 8.55 15.15
CA PHE A 271 -9.04 9.57 14.67
C PHE A 271 -9.79 10.26 15.81
N VAL A 272 -10.26 9.49 16.80
CA VAL A 272 -10.99 10.03 17.95
C VAL A 272 -10.10 10.93 18.82
N LYS A 273 -8.83 10.52 19.02
CA LYS A 273 -7.83 11.26 19.81
C LYS A 273 -7.33 12.53 19.12
N GLY A 274 -7.31 12.54 17.79
CA GLY A 274 -6.72 13.61 16.97
C GLY A 274 -5.21 13.45 16.83
N GLN A 275 -4.67 13.91 15.71
CA GLN A 275 -3.27 13.67 15.34
C GLN A 275 -2.31 14.37 16.29
N GLN A 276 -2.68 15.52 16.88
CA GLN A 276 -1.80 16.23 17.82
C GLN A 276 -1.37 15.32 18.96
N GLN A 277 -2.29 14.62 19.64
CA GLN A 277 -1.93 13.69 20.71
C GLN A 277 -1.28 12.40 20.18
N ASP A 278 -1.72 11.95 19.01
CA ASP A 278 -1.20 10.72 18.40
C ASP A 278 0.25 10.87 17.88
N SER A 279 0.68 12.10 17.59
CA SER A 279 2.01 12.42 17.05
C SER A 279 3.18 11.96 17.92
N ARG A 280 2.96 11.83 19.23
CA ARG A 280 3.91 11.21 20.16
C ARG A 280 4.31 9.81 19.72
N PHE A 281 3.35 9.02 19.25
CA PHE A 281 3.57 7.65 18.81
C PHE A 281 4.10 7.58 17.38
N LEU A 282 3.75 8.57 16.54
CA LEU A 282 4.36 8.73 15.22
C LEU A 282 5.86 9.05 15.27
N GLY A 283 6.36 9.47 16.44
CA GLY A 283 7.77 9.80 16.68
C GLY A 283 8.08 11.29 16.49
N ASP A 284 7.08 12.16 16.44
CA ASP A 284 7.31 13.61 16.30
C ASP A 284 8.06 14.14 17.53
N ALA A 285 8.92 15.15 17.32
CA ALA A 285 9.53 15.90 18.41
C ALA A 285 8.47 16.71 19.17
N GLY A 286 8.66 16.84 20.49
CA GLY A 286 7.73 17.57 21.34
C GLY A 286 7.98 17.38 22.83
N THR A 287 7.11 17.99 23.63
CA THR A 287 7.20 17.97 25.08
C THR A 287 5.96 17.30 25.69
N LEU A 288 6.20 16.33 26.58
CA LEU A 288 5.16 15.74 27.43
C LEU A 288 5.07 16.52 28.75
N ARG A 289 3.89 17.01 29.13
CA ARG A 289 3.62 17.63 30.43
C ARG A 289 2.47 16.91 31.12
N GLY A 290 2.78 16.08 32.12
CA GLY A 290 1.81 15.13 32.68
C GLY A 290 1.40 14.13 31.60
N ASP A 291 0.09 14.01 31.36
CA ASP A 291 -0.46 13.13 30.31
C ASP A 291 -0.70 13.87 28.98
N PHE A 292 -0.43 15.17 28.90
CA PHE A 292 -0.69 15.97 27.71
C PHE A 292 0.56 16.11 26.85
N TRP A 293 0.46 15.69 25.59
CA TRP A 293 1.52 15.81 24.62
C TRP A 293 1.37 17.08 23.76
N THR A 294 2.47 17.83 23.63
CA THR A 294 2.55 19.02 22.78
C THR A 294 3.69 18.85 21.77
N PRO A 295 3.38 18.63 20.48
CA PRO A 295 4.40 18.52 19.45
C PRO A 295 5.02 19.87 19.06
N ASP A 296 6.22 19.83 18.49
CA ASP A 296 6.97 20.98 17.98
C ASP A 296 6.47 21.45 16.59
N TRP A 297 5.15 21.41 16.43
CA TRP A 297 4.43 21.87 15.24
C TRP A 297 4.32 23.38 15.17
N ASP A 298 3.79 23.89 14.07
CA ASP A 298 3.37 25.28 13.94
C ASP A 298 2.16 25.55 14.84
N ALA A 299 1.99 26.81 15.24
CA ALA A 299 0.95 27.20 16.21
C ALA A 299 -0.47 26.91 15.69
N GLU A 300 -0.67 27.03 14.38
CA GLU A 300 -1.94 26.82 13.68
C GLU A 300 -2.43 25.37 13.75
N PHE A 301 -1.53 24.40 13.96
CA PHE A 301 -1.89 22.98 14.15
C PHE A 301 -1.99 22.56 15.61
N LYS A 302 -1.87 23.51 16.56
CA LYS A 302 -2.04 23.29 18.01
C LYS A 302 -3.36 23.82 18.55
N VAL A 303 -4.30 24.12 17.65
CA VAL A 303 -5.65 24.60 17.98
C VAL A 303 -6.69 23.67 17.37
N ASP A 304 -7.92 23.73 17.88
CA ASP A 304 -9.02 22.93 17.35
C ASP A 304 -9.28 23.21 15.87
N ILE A 305 -9.22 22.15 15.06
CA ILE A 305 -9.60 22.13 13.64
C ILE A 305 -10.85 21.26 13.52
N ASP A 306 -11.92 21.78 12.91
CA ASP A 306 -13.14 21.00 12.68
C ASP A 306 -13.16 20.32 11.32
N GLY A 307 -12.49 20.92 10.33
CA GLY A 307 -12.49 20.39 8.98
C GLY A 307 -11.49 21.06 8.07
N ILE A 308 -11.44 20.54 6.85
CA ILE A 308 -10.56 20.95 5.78
C ILE A 308 -11.31 20.93 4.45
N PHE A 309 -11.15 21.97 3.65
CA PHE A 309 -11.48 21.93 2.22
C PHE A 309 -10.22 21.67 1.42
N LEU A 310 -10.30 20.71 0.50
CA LEU A 310 -9.33 20.51 -0.56
C LEU A 310 -9.83 21.27 -1.79
N ILE A 311 -9.05 22.24 -2.26
CA ILE A 311 -9.42 23.10 -3.38
C ILE A 311 -8.30 23.03 -4.40
N VAL A 312 -8.54 22.29 -5.47
CA VAL A 312 -7.57 22.09 -6.56
C VAL A 312 -8.07 22.77 -7.83
N ALA A 313 -7.12 23.25 -8.62
CA ALA A 313 -7.42 23.82 -9.92
C ALA A 313 -6.26 23.58 -10.89
N TYR A 314 -6.51 23.86 -12.16
CA TYR A 314 -5.45 23.99 -13.16
C TYR A 314 -4.94 25.43 -13.26
N ASN A 315 -5.82 26.39 -12.93
CA ASN A 315 -5.53 27.81 -12.95
C ASN A 315 -5.69 28.39 -11.54
N GLU A 316 -4.67 29.10 -11.06
CA GLU A 316 -4.64 29.64 -9.71
C GLU A 316 -5.77 30.64 -9.45
N LYS A 317 -6.10 31.46 -10.44
CA LYS A 317 -7.17 32.45 -10.33
C LYS A 317 -8.52 31.79 -10.03
N ILE A 318 -8.80 30.63 -10.62
CA ILE A 318 -10.05 29.88 -10.37
C ILE A 318 -10.13 29.43 -8.92
N ALA A 319 -9.04 28.90 -8.36
CA ALA A 319 -9.00 28.50 -6.95
C ALA A 319 -9.13 29.71 -6.01
N GLN A 320 -8.42 30.81 -6.29
CA GLN A 320 -8.47 32.03 -5.48
C GLN A 320 -9.86 32.70 -5.52
N ASP A 321 -10.49 32.78 -6.69
CA ASP A 321 -11.85 33.29 -6.85
C ASP A 321 -12.84 32.41 -6.06
N PHE A 322 -12.70 31.08 -6.13
CA PHE A 322 -13.53 30.16 -5.36
C PHE A 322 -13.35 30.34 -3.84
N ILE A 323 -12.11 30.46 -3.34
CA ILE A 323 -11.84 30.70 -1.92
C ILE A 323 -12.46 32.02 -1.47
N LYS A 324 -12.30 33.09 -2.25
CA LYS A 324 -12.88 34.40 -1.97
C LYS A 324 -14.42 34.33 -1.90
N ASP A 325 -15.05 33.68 -2.88
CA ASP A 325 -16.49 33.49 -2.91
C ASP A 325 -16.97 32.65 -1.72
N MET A 326 -16.25 31.56 -1.41
CA MET A 326 -16.53 30.70 -0.26
C MET A 326 -16.50 31.49 1.05
N GLU A 327 -15.41 32.22 1.31
CA GLU A 327 -15.27 33.04 2.51
C GLU A 327 -16.38 34.09 2.61
N ALA A 328 -16.71 34.75 1.49
CA ALA A 328 -17.80 35.72 1.44
C ALA A 328 -19.17 35.09 1.72
N LYS A 329 -19.43 33.86 1.24
CA LYS A 329 -20.69 33.16 1.48
C LYS A 329 -20.87 32.72 2.93
N PHE A 330 -19.79 32.44 3.65
CA PHE A 330 -19.86 32.07 5.07
C PHE A 330 -20.04 33.28 6.02
N LEU A 331 -19.99 34.51 5.52
CA LEU A 331 -20.34 35.71 6.29
C LEU A 331 -21.85 35.78 6.54
N TYR A 332 -22.23 35.87 7.83
CA TYR A 332 -23.62 36.12 8.24
C TYR A 332 -23.84 37.54 8.75
N THR A 333 -22.75 38.28 9.00
CA THR A 333 -22.74 39.75 9.11
C THR A 333 -21.50 40.29 8.40
N ALA A 334 -21.38 41.62 8.29
CA ALA A 334 -20.21 42.26 7.69
C ALA A 334 -18.85 41.90 8.36
N SER A 335 -18.85 41.39 9.60
CA SER A 335 -17.63 41.08 10.35
C SER A 335 -17.62 39.71 11.02
N ARG A 336 -18.68 38.91 10.85
CA ARG A 336 -18.78 37.57 11.45
C ARG A 336 -19.01 36.51 10.39
N SER A 337 -18.16 35.48 10.44
CA SER A 337 -18.22 34.30 9.58
C SER A 337 -18.66 33.07 10.39
N ALA A 338 -19.34 32.14 9.71
CA ALA A 338 -19.69 30.81 10.20
C ALA A 338 -18.52 29.82 10.19
N ILE A 339 -17.44 30.17 9.48
CA ILE A 339 -16.14 29.49 9.57
C ILE A 339 -15.03 30.48 9.97
N LYS A 340 -14.09 30.02 10.79
CA LYS A 340 -12.82 30.70 11.04
C LYS A 340 -11.73 29.94 10.29
N LYS A 341 -11.04 30.62 9.38
CA LYS A 341 -9.80 30.14 8.77
C LYS A 341 -8.76 29.91 9.87
N ILE A 342 -8.25 28.70 9.99
CA ILE A 342 -7.13 28.37 10.89
C ILE A 342 -5.83 28.50 10.12
N TYR A 343 -5.75 27.83 8.97
CA TYR A 343 -4.58 27.81 8.12
C TYR A 343 -4.99 27.55 6.68
N SER A 344 -4.19 28.02 5.72
CA SER A 344 -4.36 27.68 4.32
C SER A 344 -2.99 27.46 3.70
N LEU A 345 -2.68 26.20 3.42
CA LEU A 345 -1.43 25.85 2.76
C LEU A 345 -1.66 25.87 1.24
N HIS A 346 -0.81 26.60 0.53
CA HIS A 346 -0.75 26.57 -0.93
C HIS A 346 0.31 25.57 -1.36
N GLY A 347 -0.12 24.50 -2.03
CA GLY A 347 0.74 23.49 -2.62
C GLY A 347 0.74 23.58 -4.14
N PHE A 348 1.91 23.35 -4.74
CA PHE A 348 2.09 23.40 -6.18
C PHE A 348 3.26 22.48 -6.59
N PRO A 349 3.23 21.90 -7.81
CA PRO A 349 4.36 21.20 -8.39
C PRO A 349 5.59 22.10 -8.49
N ARG A 350 6.78 21.52 -8.35
CA ARG A 350 8.03 22.24 -8.56
C ARG A 350 8.20 22.68 -10.03
N ALA A 351 9.13 23.58 -10.29
CA ALA A 351 9.31 24.16 -11.62
C ALA A 351 9.99 23.20 -12.62
N GLY A 352 9.60 23.30 -13.90
CA GLY A 352 10.31 22.66 -15.01
C GLY A 352 10.42 21.14 -14.91
N ALA A 353 11.64 20.60 -15.07
CA ALA A 353 11.90 19.17 -15.02
C ALA A 353 11.59 18.52 -13.67
N GLU A 354 11.55 19.32 -12.59
CA GLU A 354 11.27 18.86 -11.23
C GLU A 354 9.77 18.79 -10.92
N ALA A 355 8.88 19.13 -11.86
CA ALA A 355 7.43 19.16 -11.63
C ALA A 355 6.81 17.85 -11.14
N ARG A 356 7.50 16.71 -11.32
CA ARG A 356 7.06 15.39 -10.84
C ARG A 356 7.73 14.93 -9.55
N ASN A 357 8.58 15.77 -8.97
CA ASN A 357 9.48 15.42 -7.89
C ASN A 357 9.11 16.16 -6.59
N ASP A 358 9.48 15.56 -5.46
CA ASP A 358 9.52 16.27 -4.19
C ASP A 358 10.71 17.24 -4.11
N HIS A 359 10.88 17.94 -2.98
CA HIS A 359 11.97 18.90 -2.77
C HIS A 359 13.36 18.26 -2.64
N PHE A 360 13.45 16.96 -2.34
CA PHE A 360 14.72 16.22 -2.42
C PHE A 360 15.08 15.82 -3.87
N GLY A 361 14.14 16.00 -4.80
CA GLY A 361 14.31 15.73 -6.23
C GLY A 361 13.91 14.32 -6.64
N TYR A 362 13.13 13.59 -5.83
CA TYR A 362 12.70 12.23 -6.16
C TYR A 362 11.29 12.20 -6.74
N ARG A 363 11.15 11.51 -7.88
CA ARG A 363 9.86 11.34 -8.56
C ARG A 363 8.86 10.58 -7.68
N GLY A 364 7.68 11.18 -7.49
CA GLY A 364 6.58 10.62 -6.70
C GLY A 364 5.49 9.91 -7.50
N GLY A 365 4.44 9.44 -6.81
CA GLY A 365 3.14 9.06 -7.42
C GLY A 365 3.05 7.75 -8.19
N MET A 366 4.14 6.98 -8.35
CA MET A 366 4.15 5.78 -9.21
C MET A 366 3.59 4.51 -8.55
N SER A 367 3.74 4.37 -7.22
CA SER A 367 3.42 3.14 -6.48
C SER A 367 2.26 3.38 -5.50
N ASN A 368 1.10 3.74 -6.06
CA ASN A 368 -0.17 3.81 -5.31
C ASN A 368 -0.92 2.49 -5.48
N PRO A 369 -1.60 1.97 -4.44
CA PRO A 369 -2.42 0.78 -4.58
C PRO A 369 -3.62 1.04 -5.51
N GLN A 370 -4.04 0.00 -6.21
CA GLN A 370 -5.00 0.07 -7.31
C GLN A 370 -6.25 -0.75 -7.01
N VAL A 371 -7.39 -0.32 -7.54
CA VAL A 371 -8.66 -1.03 -7.45
C VAL A 371 -9.24 -1.13 -8.85
N LYS A 372 -9.38 -2.36 -9.36
CA LYS A 372 -9.93 -2.63 -10.68
C LYS A 372 -11.32 -2.03 -10.84
N GLY A 373 -11.57 -1.40 -11.99
CA GLY A 373 -12.82 -0.72 -12.30
C GLY A 373 -12.94 0.70 -11.74
N VAL A 374 -12.14 1.07 -10.74
CA VAL A 374 -12.11 2.44 -10.19
C VAL A 374 -10.84 3.18 -10.61
N THR A 375 -9.67 2.62 -10.32
CA THR A 375 -8.40 3.31 -10.52
C THR A 375 -7.79 3.05 -11.90
N TYR A 376 -8.21 1.96 -12.53
CA TYR A 376 -8.00 1.62 -13.93
C TYR A 376 -9.17 0.75 -14.39
N LYS A 377 -9.47 0.79 -15.69
CA LYS A 377 -10.50 -0.06 -16.32
C LYS A 377 -9.83 -1.27 -16.96
N ASP A 378 -9.06 -1.03 -18.02
CA ASP A 378 -8.47 -2.09 -18.84
C ASP A 378 -7.02 -2.37 -18.45
N LYS A 379 -6.22 -1.31 -18.32
CA LYS A 379 -4.78 -1.41 -18.09
C LYS A 379 -4.34 -0.53 -16.93
N MET A 380 -3.69 -1.15 -15.96
CA MET A 380 -3.00 -0.45 -14.89
C MET A 380 -1.83 0.35 -15.47
N ARG A 381 -1.75 1.65 -15.14
CA ARG A 381 -0.69 2.54 -15.65
C ARG A 381 0.70 2.03 -15.29
N TYR A 382 0.93 1.67 -14.03
CA TYR A 382 2.21 1.21 -13.51
C TYR A 382 2.11 -0.22 -12.98
N PRO A 383 2.37 -1.25 -13.82
CA PRO A 383 2.43 -2.65 -13.38
C PRO A 383 3.35 -2.86 -12.17
N GLY A 384 3.03 -3.84 -11.33
CA GLY A 384 3.69 -4.06 -10.03
C GLY A 384 3.17 -3.18 -8.90
N ALA A 385 2.19 -2.30 -9.15
CA ALA A 385 1.41 -1.70 -8.07
C ALA A 385 0.44 -2.75 -7.48
N PRO A 386 0.24 -2.77 -6.15
CA PRO A 386 -0.63 -3.76 -5.54
C PRO A 386 -2.10 -3.49 -5.91
N GLU A 387 -2.79 -4.52 -6.38
CA GLU A 387 -4.25 -4.52 -6.54
C GLU A 387 -4.88 -4.91 -5.20
N ILE A 388 -5.72 -4.04 -4.66
CA ILE A 388 -6.31 -4.19 -3.32
C ILE A 388 -7.84 -4.23 -3.37
N PRO A 389 -8.48 -4.85 -2.37
CA PRO A 389 -9.92 -4.70 -2.16
C PRO A 389 -10.29 -3.23 -1.90
N LEU A 390 -11.46 -2.79 -2.39
CA LEU A 390 -11.92 -1.41 -2.22
C LEU A 390 -12.00 -0.98 -0.75
N GLY A 391 -12.38 -1.91 0.13
CA GLY A 391 -12.51 -1.74 1.57
C GLY A 391 -11.22 -1.40 2.31
N THR A 392 -10.07 -1.60 1.68
CA THR A 392 -8.80 -1.12 2.21
C THR A 392 -8.77 0.42 2.26
N ILE A 393 -9.41 1.10 1.30
CA ILE A 393 -9.46 2.56 1.22
C ILE A 393 -10.82 3.12 1.64
N ILE A 394 -11.92 2.48 1.24
CA ILE A 394 -13.28 3.01 1.41
C ILE A 394 -14.08 2.18 2.41
N ILE A 395 -14.70 2.83 3.38
CA ILE A 395 -15.46 2.18 4.45
C ILE A 395 -16.72 1.49 3.92
N GLY A 396 -16.99 0.30 4.46
CA GLY A 396 -18.20 -0.47 4.16
C GLY A 396 -18.10 -1.43 2.97
N TYR A 397 -16.90 -1.67 2.45
CA TYR A 397 -16.63 -2.62 1.36
C TYR A 397 -15.70 -3.75 1.81
N ASP A 398 -15.56 -4.79 0.98
CA ASP A 398 -14.62 -5.89 1.25
C ASP A 398 -13.18 -5.38 1.34
N GLY A 399 -12.46 -5.77 2.39
CA GLY A 399 -11.18 -5.21 2.80
C GLY A 399 -11.27 -4.32 4.06
N ASP A 400 -12.44 -3.76 4.35
CA ASP A 400 -12.66 -3.03 5.61
C ASP A 400 -12.98 -4.04 6.72
N ALA A 401 -11.99 -4.28 7.58
CA ALA A 401 -12.08 -5.23 8.69
C ALA A 401 -13.15 -4.86 9.75
N ASP A 402 -13.61 -3.60 9.77
CA ASP A 402 -14.61 -3.11 10.72
C ASP A 402 -15.94 -2.76 10.05
N LYS A 403 -16.17 -3.15 8.79
CA LYS A 403 -17.36 -2.76 8.02
C LYS A 403 -18.69 -3.02 8.75
N ASP A 404 -18.79 -4.11 9.50
CA ASP A 404 -20.01 -4.52 10.20
C ASP A 404 -20.20 -3.84 11.57
N LYS A 405 -19.18 -3.10 12.06
CA LYS A 405 -19.21 -2.39 13.35
C LYS A 405 -19.41 -0.88 13.19
N ARG A 406 -19.29 -0.38 11.97
CA ARG A 406 -19.37 1.05 11.68
C ARG A 406 -20.82 1.48 11.49
N PRO A 407 -21.14 2.74 11.82
CA PRO A 407 -22.47 3.26 11.59
C PRO A 407 -22.76 3.36 10.10
N ALA A 408 -24.04 3.22 9.73
CA ALA A 408 -24.46 3.19 8.33
C ALA A 408 -24.06 4.46 7.55
N TRP A 409 -24.04 5.62 8.21
CA TRP A 409 -23.64 6.90 7.62
C TRP A 409 -22.14 6.98 7.28
N ALA A 410 -21.29 6.08 7.79
CA ALA A 410 -19.87 6.08 7.47
C ALA A 410 -19.55 5.40 6.12
N LYS A 411 -20.48 4.60 5.58
CA LYS A 411 -20.29 3.92 4.30
C LYS A 411 -20.00 4.91 3.18
N ASP A 412 -19.15 4.49 2.24
CA ASP A 412 -18.66 5.29 1.10
C ASP A 412 -17.74 6.46 1.51
N GLY A 413 -17.38 6.57 2.79
CA GLY A 413 -16.39 7.51 3.30
C GLY A 413 -15.00 6.88 3.43
N ALA A 414 -14.00 7.71 3.75
CA ALA A 414 -12.64 7.28 4.06
C ALA A 414 -12.02 8.20 5.11
N PHE A 415 -11.05 7.70 5.87
CA PHE A 415 -10.21 8.57 6.67
C PHE A 415 -9.14 9.21 5.78
N MET A 416 -8.92 10.50 6.00
CA MET A 416 -7.86 11.28 5.39
C MET A 416 -6.88 11.73 6.46
N VAL A 417 -5.60 11.51 6.20
CA VAL A 417 -4.50 11.99 7.04
C VAL A 417 -3.80 13.11 6.30
N THR A 418 -3.63 14.26 6.94
CA THR A 418 -2.72 15.30 6.45
C THR A 418 -1.47 15.39 7.32
N ARG A 419 -0.31 15.66 6.72
CA ARG A 419 0.95 15.96 7.41
C ARG A 419 1.70 17.04 6.64
N LYS A 420 2.03 18.15 7.32
CA LYS A 420 2.97 19.16 6.82
C LYS A 420 4.38 18.71 7.20
N LEU A 421 5.13 18.23 6.21
CA LEU A 421 6.48 17.72 6.39
C LEU A 421 7.47 18.70 5.75
N ASN A 422 8.18 19.47 6.58
CA ASN A 422 9.23 20.37 6.12
C ASN A 422 10.46 19.54 5.71
N ASN A 423 11.06 19.85 4.57
CA ASN A 423 12.21 19.15 4.02
C ASN A 423 13.46 20.01 4.16
N LEU A 424 14.44 19.47 4.87
CA LEU A 424 15.76 20.08 5.08
C LEU A 424 16.69 19.66 3.93
N VAL A 425 16.49 20.27 2.76
CA VAL A 425 17.11 19.85 1.49
C VAL A 425 18.62 20.08 1.47
N PRO A 426 19.14 21.28 1.82
CA PRO A 426 20.59 21.51 1.89
C PRO A 426 21.29 20.53 2.83
N GLU A 427 20.69 20.24 3.98
CA GLU A 427 21.22 19.31 4.99
C GLU A 427 21.26 17.87 4.46
N PHE A 428 20.25 17.46 3.70
CA PHE A 428 20.24 16.15 3.04
C PHE A 428 21.30 16.06 1.93
N ASP A 429 21.43 17.09 1.10
CA ASP A 429 22.42 17.12 0.02
C ASP A 429 23.86 17.12 0.58
N ASP A 430 24.13 17.87 1.66
CA ASP A 430 25.42 17.86 2.37
C ASP A 430 25.73 16.47 2.97
N PHE A 431 24.73 15.82 3.59
CA PHE A 431 24.88 14.45 4.08
C PHE A 431 25.27 13.48 2.97
N LEU A 432 24.62 13.56 1.80
CA LEU A 432 24.95 12.69 0.68
C LEU A 432 26.37 12.94 0.15
N LEU A 433 26.79 14.20 0.06
CA LEU A 433 28.14 14.59 -0.36
C LEU A 433 29.23 14.15 0.61
N LEU A 434 28.94 14.17 1.91
CA LEU A 434 29.87 13.76 2.96
C LEU A 434 30.06 12.24 3.02
N HIS A 435 28.99 11.47 2.78
CA HIS A 435 28.98 10.01 3.00
C HIS A 435 29.08 9.20 1.70
N GLY A 436 28.54 9.68 0.59
CA GLY A 436 28.57 9.01 -0.70
C GLY A 436 29.98 8.60 -1.14
N PRO A 437 30.95 9.52 -1.21
CA PRO A 437 32.32 9.22 -1.65
C PRO A 437 33.06 8.21 -0.77
N LYS A 438 32.67 8.07 0.50
CA LYS A 438 33.25 7.06 1.41
C LYS A 438 32.76 5.65 1.08
N ILE A 439 31.52 5.53 0.61
CA ILE A 439 30.89 4.26 0.25
C ILE A 439 31.21 3.88 -1.21
N PHE A 440 31.30 4.88 -2.10
CA PHE A 440 31.58 4.70 -3.53
C PHE A 440 32.82 5.52 -3.95
N PRO A 441 34.03 5.13 -3.49
CA PRO A 441 35.25 5.90 -3.75
C PRO A 441 35.70 5.89 -5.21
N ASP A 442 35.25 4.91 -6.00
CA ASP A 442 35.69 4.70 -7.39
C ASP A 442 34.93 5.56 -8.42
N ILE A 443 33.98 6.39 -7.98
CA ILE A 443 33.21 7.29 -8.85
C ILE A 443 33.27 8.73 -8.35
N ALA A 444 32.94 9.68 -9.22
CA ALA A 444 32.99 11.10 -8.88
C ALA A 444 32.11 11.42 -7.66
N PRO A 445 32.52 12.35 -6.76
CA PRO A 445 31.81 12.60 -5.51
C PRO A 445 30.30 12.88 -5.66
N GLN A 446 29.92 13.65 -6.68
CA GLN A 446 28.52 13.94 -6.96
C GLN A 446 27.74 12.68 -7.39
N ALA A 447 28.35 11.82 -8.20
CA ALA A 447 27.73 10.54 -8.61
C ALA A 447 27.61 9.59 -7.42
N ALA A 448 28.61 9.56 -6.53
CA ALA A 448 28.57 8.81 -5.28
C ALA A 448 27.44 9.27 -4.36
N ALA A 449 27.26 10.58 -4.20
CA ALA A 449 26.17 11.18 -3.44
C ALA A 449 24.79 10.81 -4.03
N LEU A 450 24.63 10.90 -5.35
CA LEU A 450 23.39 10.50 -6.05
C LEU A 450 23.08 9.01 -5.86
N ARG A 451 24.10 8.14 -5.94
CA ARG A 451 23.94 6.70 -5.73
C ARG A 451 23.55 6.38 -4.28
N LEU A 452 24.17 7.05 -3.30
CA LEU A 452 23.77 6.91 -1.91
C LEU A 452 22.30 7.33 -1.72
N GLY A 453 21.93 8.52 -2.19
CA GLY A 453 20.55 9.01 -2.12
C GLY A 453 19.55 8.04 -2.76
N ALA A 454 19.90 7.49 -3.93
CA ALA A 454 19.07 6.49 -4.60
C ALA A 454 18.86 5.23 -3.75
N ARG A 455 19.90 4.77 -3.03
CA ARG A 455 19.79 3.64 -2.11
C ARG A 455 18.96 3.97 -0.86
N LEU A 456 19.05 5.19 -0.33
CA LEU A 456 18.22 5.63 0.80
C LEU A 456 16.73 5.67 0.42
N PHE A 457 16.40 6.22 -0.75
CA PHE A 457 15.02 6.27 -1.23
C PHE A 457 14.52 4.92 -1.80
N GLY A 458 15.43 4.09 -2.31
CA GLY A 458 15.11 2.91 -3.12
C GLY A 458 14.86 3.23 -4.60
N ARG A 459 15.01 4.48 -5.02
CA ARG A 459 14.90 4.93 -6.42
C ARG A 459 15.88 6.06 -6.69
N TRP A 460 16.38 6.13 -7.92
CA TRP A 460 17.04 7.32 -8.44
C TRP A 460 16.06 8.49 -8.57
N LYS A 461 16.57 9.72 -8.62
CA LYS A 461 15.78 10.95 -8.74
C LYS A 461 14.76 10.90 -9.90
N ASN A 462 15.16 10.34 -11.05
CA ASN A 462 14.29 10.18 -12.22
C ASN A 462 13.15 9.13 -12.06
N GLY A 463 13.16 8.35 -10.98
CA GLY A 463 12.19 7.32 -10.65
C GLY A 463 12.63 5.88 -10.91
N THR A 464 13.80 5.66 -11.53
CA THR A 464 14.37 4.31 -11.75
C THR A 464 14.53 3.60 -10.41
N SER A 465 13.97 2.39 -10.27
CA SER A 465 14.15 1.59 -9.06
C SER A 465 15.58 1.08 -8.94
N VAL A 466 16.20 1.23 -7.76
CA VAL A 466 17.52 0.62 -7.50
C VAL A 466 17.44 -0.91 -7.49
N GLU A 467 16.24 -1.46 -7.32
CA GLU A 467 16.02 -2.89 -7.54
C GLU A 467 16.34 -3.24 -9.01
N MET A 468 15.90 -2.47 -9.99
CA MET A 468 16.12 -2.82 -11.40
C MET A 468 17.45 -2.34 -11.96
N SER A 469 17.92 -1.16 -11.51
CA SER A 469 19.21 -0.58 -11.90
C SER A 469 19.93 -0.08 -10.64
N PRO A 470 20.70 -0.93 -9.95
CA PRO A 470 21.28 -0.61 -8.65
C PRO A 470 22.43 0.41 -8.71
N ASP A 471 23.06 0.54 -9.87
CA ASP A 471 24.33 1.26 -9.97
C ASP A 471 24.20 2.61 -10.66
N ASN A 472 23.17 2.79 -11.50
CA ASN A 472 22.93 4.02 -12.26
C ASN A 472 21.44 4.28 -12.44
N ASP A 473 21.07 5.53 -12.70
CA ASP A 473 19.74 5.84 -13.20
C ASP A 473 19.59 5.32 -14.64
N ASP A 474 18.36 4.97 -15.06
CA ASP A 474 18.12 4.40 -16.38
C ASP A 474 16.89 5.07 -17.03
N PRO A 475 17.10 6.02 -17.94
CA PRO A 475 16.01 6.67 -18.67
C PRO A 475 15.08 5.71 -19.43
N SER A 476 15.57 4.53 -19.84
CA SER A 476 14.74 3.51 -20.51
C SER A 476 13.73 2.85 -19.55
N ILE A 477 14.03 2.86 -18.25
CA ILE A 477 13.10 2.44 -17.18
C ILE A 477 12.25 3.63 -16.74
N ALA A 478 12.86 4.79 -16.51
CA ALA A 478 12.17 5.97 -16.01
C ALA A 478 11.08 6.51 -16.96
N ASN A 479 11.24 6.29 -18.26
CA ASN A 479 10.28 6.74 -19.27
C ASN A 479 9.29 5.65 -19.72
N ASP A 480 9.37 4.44 -19.16
CA ASP A 480 8.44 3.34 -19.46
C ASP A 480 7.55 3.02 -18.26
N ASP A 481 6.29 3.46 -18.35
CA ASP A 481 5.25 3.20 -17.36
C ASP A 481 5.07 1.69 -17.08
N ASN A 482 5.37 0.79 -18.03
CA ASN A 482 5.28 -0.67 -17.84
C ASN A 482 6.45 -1.26 -17.03
N ARG A 483 7.57 -0.55 -16.92
CA ARG A 483 8.79 -1.03 -16.25
C ARG A 483 9.03 -0.35 -14.92
N ILE A 484 8.78 0.96 -14.84
CA ILE A 484 9.21 1.82 -13.71
C ILE A 484 8.81 1.30 -12.32
N ASN A 485 7.72 0.55 -12.21
CA ASN A 485 7.24 -0.02 -10.95
C ASN A 485 7.16 -1.56 -10.92
N ASN A 486 7.55 -2.24 -12.00
CA ASN A 486 7.34 -3.67 -12.20
C ASN A 486 8.49 -4.53 -11.65
N PHE A 487 8.55 -4.66 -10.32
CA PHE A 487 9.54 -5.47 -9.60
C PHE A 487 8.95 -5.95 -8.26
N THR A 488 9.60 -6.89 -7.58
CA THR A 488 9.06 -7.45 -6.31
C THR A 488 10.08 -7.60 -5.18
N PHE A 489 11.31 -7.10 -5.38
CA PHE A 489 12.50 -7.34 -4.55
C PHE A 489 12.98 -8.79 -4.58
N ASP A 490 14.14 -9.01 -5.20
CA ASP A 490 14.80 -10.31 -5.24
C ASP A 490 15.29 -10.71 -3.84
N GLN A 491 14.71 -11.78 -3.30
CA GLN A 491 15.04 -12.27 -1.96
C GLN A 491 16.46 -12.86 -1.88
N ASN A 492 17.05 -13.28 -3.01
CA ASN A 492 18.42 -13.80 -3.07
C ASN A 492 19.46 -12.67 -3.12
N ALA A 493 19.08 -11.51 -3.64
CA ALA A 493 19.95 -10.34 -3.76
C ALA A 493 20.22 -9.62 -2.43
N LYS A 494 19.56 -10.01 -1.33
CA LYS A 494 19.69 -9.41 0.01
C LYS A 494 19.59 -7.87 -0.06
N GLN A 495 20.67 -7.16 0.27
CA GLN A 495 20.73 -5.68 0.25
C GLN A 495 21.61 -5.11 -0.88
N SER A 496 22.29 -5.95 -1.66
CA SER A 496 23.17 -5.54 -2.76
C SER A 496 22.47 -4.61 -3.75
N ARG A 497 21.24 -4.94 -4.16
CA ARG A 497 20.43 -4.11 -5.08
C ARG A 497 19.72 -2.98 -4.36
N CYS A 498 18.89 -3.32 -3.37
CA CYS A 498 18.05 -2.37 -2.64
C CYS A 498 18.14 -2.63 -1.13
N PRO A 499 18.54 -1.65 -0.30
CA PRO A 499 18.58 -1.83 1.16
C PRO A 499 17.19 -2.18 1.73
N PHE A 500 17.13 -3.08 2.71
CA PHE A 500 15.87 -3.46 3.36
C PHE A 500 15.17 -2.25 4.01
N ALA A 501 15.95 -1.32 4.56
CA ALA A 501 15.46 -0.11 5.19
C ALA A 501 15.24 1.08 4.23
N SER A 502 15.46 0.91 2.91
CA SER A 502 15.19 1.99 1.96
C SER A 502 13.72 2.42 2.00
N HIS A 503 13.47 3.72 1.76
CA HIS A 503 12.14 4.31 1.96
C HIS A 503 11.04 3.59 1.17
N MET A 504 11.29 3.28 -0.10
CA MET A 504 10.35 2.54 -0.94
C MET A 504 10.08 1.11 -0.45
N ARG A 505 11.10 0.42 0.09
CA ARG A 505 11.00 -0.99 0.53
C ARG A 505 10.31 -1.10 1.88
N LYS A 506 10.54 -0.13 2.77
CA LYS A 506 9.78 0.04 4.03
C LYS A 506 8.30 0.38 3.77
N SER A 507 8.02 1.28 2.84
CA SER A 507 6.65 1.75 2.56
C SER A 507 5.78 0.74 1.80
N ASN A 508 6.39 -0.15 1.01
CA ASN A 508 5.71 -1.26 0.36
C ASN A 508 6.69 -2.45 0.30
N PRO A 509 6.60 -3.42 1.24
CA PRO A 509 7.56 -4.52 1.35
C PRO A 509 7.51 -5.55 0.20
N ARG A 510 6.44 -5.57 -0.60
CA ARG A 510 6.25 -6.56 -1.69
C ARG A 510 6.55 -7.99 -1.21
N ASN A 511 7.51 -8.69 -1.81
CA ASN A 511 7.84 -10.07 -1.45
C ASN A 511 8.63 -10.21 -0.13
N ASP A 512 8.94 -9.11 0.58
CA ASP A 512 9.55 -9.19 1.91
C ASP A 512 8.58 -9.63 3.01
N VAL A 513 7.28 -9.65 2.72
CA VAL A 513 6.24 -10.19 3.59
C VAL A 513 5.49 -11.32 2.87
N SER A 514 5.08 -12.33 3.63
CA SER A 514 4.36 -13.49 3.09
C SER A 514 3.23 -13.89 4.04
N PRO A 515 1.99 -14.10 3.54
CA PRO A 515 1.55 -13.80 2.18
C PRO A 515 1.60 -12.30 1.88
N ILE A 516 1.75 -11.91 0.61
CA ILE A 516 1.88 -10.48 0.20
C ILE A 516 0.63 -9.69 0.62
N GLU A 517 -0.53 -10.35 0.55
CA GLU A 517 -1.85 -9.85 0.93
C GLU A 517 -1.90 -9.41 2.40
N SER A 518 -1.00 -9.91 3.27
CA SER A 518 -0.89 -9.46 4.67
C SER A 518 -0.61 -7.96 4.78
N ALA A 519 0.05 -7.37 3.78
CA ALA A 519 0.30 -5.93 3.70
C ALA A 519 -0.91 -5.11 3.24
N PHE A 520 -1.92 -5.71 2.60
CA PHE A 520 -2.96 -4.96 1.90
C PHE A 520 -3.76 -4.06 2.84
N LYS A 521 -4.08 -4.54 4.04
CA LYS A 521 -4.79 -3.76 5.07
C LYS A 521 -4.02 -2.53 5.58
N HIS A 522 -2.73 -2.43 5.24
CA HIS A 522 -1.85 -1.34 5.63
C HIS A 522 -1.64 -0.31 4.54
N PHE A 523 -2.04 -0.61 3.30
CA PHE A 523 -1.82 0.31 2.19
C PHE A 523 -2.72 1.53 2.24
N VAL A 524 -2.13 2.66 1.84
CA VAL A 524 -2.78 3.97 1.76
C VAL A 524 -2.67 4.53 0.34
N ARG A 525 -3.66 5.31 -0.07
CA ARG A 525 -3.63 6.09 -1.32
C ARG A 525 -3.03 7.46 -1.02
N ARG A 526 -1.91 7.83 -1.65
CA ARG A 526 -1.19 9.09 -1.40
C ARG A 526 -1.44 10.12 -2.49
N HIS A 527 -1.95 11.28 -2.12
CA HIS A 527 -2.23 12.42 -3.00
C HIS A 527 -1.46 13.67 -2.52
N ASN A 528 -0.16 13.49 -2.28
CA ASN A 528 0.71 14.52 -1.73
C ASN A 528 0.89 15.72 -2.69
N MET A 529 1.24 16.87 -2.14
CA MET A 529 1.56 18.07 -2.91
C MET A 529 2.78 18.80 -2.29
N PRO A 530 3.81 19.14 -3.07
CA PRO A 530 4.90 19.99 -2.58
C PRO A 530 4.41 21.39 -2.20
N TYR A 531 5.13 22.07 -1.31
CA TYR A 531 4.89 23.46 -0.93
C TYR A 531 6.21 24.20 -0.69
N GLY A 532 6.15 25.53 -0.69
CA GLY A 532 7.31 26.38 -0.43
C GLY A 532 8.21 26.59 -1.65
N SER A 533 9.18 27.48 -1.50
CA SER A 533 10.10 27.90 -2.56
C SER A 533 11.16 26.83 -2.85
N GLU A 534 11.78 26.93 -4.02
CA GLU A 534 13.00 26.18 -4.33
C GLU A 534 14.16 26.58 -3.39
N VAL A 535 15.20 25.74 -3.31
CA VAL A 535 16.43 26.06 -2.56
C VAL A 535 17.12 27.26 -3.19
N THR A 536 17.38 28.28 -2.37
CA THR A 536 18.10 29.49 -2.79
C THR A 536 19.61 29.28 -2.89
N PRO A 537 20.34 30.15 -3.62
CA PRO A 537 21.81 30.09 -3.62
C PRO A 537 22.42 30.20 -2.22
N GLU A 538 21.87 31.06 -1.35
CA GLU A 538 22.35 31.24 0.03
C GLU A 538 22.22 29.96 0.87
N GLU A 539 21.09 29.26 0.77
CA GLU A 539 20.88 27.99 1.46
C GLU A 539 21.80 26.87 0.94
N ARG A 540 22.06 26.87 -0.37
CA ARG A 540 22.98 25.92 -1.00
C ARG A 540 24.43 26.16 -0.57
N ASP A 541 24.89 27.41 -0.57
CA ASP A 541 26.26 27.75 -0.21
C ASP A 541 26.49 27.63 1.31
N GLY A 542 25.43 27.83 2.11
CA GLY A 542 25.45 27.70 3.56
C GLY A 542 25.19 26.28 4.09
N ASN A 543 24.86 25.31 3.22
CA ASN A 543 24.45 23.94 3.59
C ASN A 543 23.37 23.90 4.70
N GLY A 544 22.42 24.84 4.65
CA GLY A 544 21.42 24.99 5.70
C GLY A 544 20.12 25.58 5.21
N THR A 545 19.01 25.08 5.73
CA THR A 545 17.67 25.57 5.41
C THR A 545 17.39 26.90 6.09
N ILE A 546 16.92 27.88 5.31
CA ILE A 546 16.49 29.22 5.77
C ILE A 546 14.98 29.39 5.54
N GLN A 547 14.47 28.90 4.41
CA GLN A 547 13.06 28.99 4.04
C GLN A 547 12.35 27.64 4.20
N GLU A 548 11.11 27.69 4.67
CA GLU A 548 10.29 26.50 4.81
C GLU A 548 9.82 25.99 3.44
N ARG A 549 9.99 24.69 3.21
CA ARG A 549 9.56 23.99 2.01
C ARG A 549 9.34 22.53 2.32
N GLY A 550 8.51 21.84 1.55
CA GLY A 550 8.49 20.40 1.67
C GLY A 550 7.28 19.76 1.05
N LEU A 551 6.76 18.74 1.72
CA LEU A 551 5.67 17.93 1.22
C LEU A 551 4.48 18.00 2.16
N HIS A 552 3.34 18.44 1.63
CA HIS A 552 2.08 18.18 2.29
C HIS A 552 1.61 16.78 1.92
N VAL A 553 1.76 15.85 2.85
CA VAL A 553 1.30 14.48 2.68
C VAL A 553 -0.20 14.45 2.91
N VAL A 554 -0.91 13.85 1.97
CA VAL A 554 -2.34 13.54 2.10
C VAL A 554 -2.50 12.07 1.76
N CYS A 555 -3.09 11.29 2.65
CA CYS A 555 -3.38 9.91 2.34
C CYS A 555 -4.71 9.39 2.87
N TYR A 556 -5.28 8.46 2.11
CA TYR A 556 -6.59 7.87 2.32
C TYR A 556 -6.51 6.40 2.67
N GLN A 557 -7.37 5.99 3.59
CA GLN A 557 -7.51 4.62 4.08
C GLN A 557 -8.86 4.43 4.77
N SER A 558 -9.31 3.19 4.91
CA SER A 558 -10.48 2.90 5.74
C SER A 558 -10.16 2.86 7.24
N SER A 559 -8.88 2.76 7.64
CA SER A 559 -8.44 2.79 9.03
C SER A 559 -7.05 3.41 9.18
N ILE A 560 -6.93 4.48 9.98
CA ILE A 560 -5.67 5.17 10.27
C ILE A 560 -4.75 4.27 11.07
N VAL A 561 -5.30 3.56 12.08
CA VAL A 561 -4.50 2.65 12.93
C VAL A 561 -3.87 1.51 12.13
N ARG A 562 -4.55 1.01 11.08
CA ARG A 562 -3.99 -0.01 10.19
C ARG A 562 -3.20 0.56 9.01
N GLY A 563 -3.54 1.75 8.52
CA GLY A 563 -2.88 2.40 7.39
C GLY A 563 -1.70 3.26 7.82
N PHE A 564 -1.84 4.58 7.69
CA PHE A 564 -0.80 5.58 7.96
C PHE A 564 -0.02 5.35 9.27
N LYS A 565 -0.73 5.17 10.40
CA LYS A 565 -0.09 5.03 11.70
C LYS A 565 0.78 3.78 11.76
N PHE A 566 0.29 2.66 11.24
CA PHE A 566 1.04 1.42 11.18
C PHE A 566 2.26 1.52 10.27
N ILE A 567 2.13 2.16 9.11
CA ILE A 567 3.29 2.40 8.23
C ILE A 567 4.35 3.23 8.99
N GLN A 568 3.95 4.29 9.67
CA GLN A 568 4.89 5.13 10.41
C GLN A 568 5.55 4.36 11.57
N GLU A 569 4.77 3.74 12.45
CA GLU A 569 5.27 3.09 13.65
C GLU A 569 5.87 1.70 13.38
N GLY A 570 5.11 0.86 12.71
CA GLY A 570 5.43 -0.55 12.50
C GLY A 570 6.41 -0.78 11.35
N TRP A 571 6.54 0.15 10.40
CA TRP A 571 7.48 0.01 9.27
C TRP A 571 8.60 1.02 9.32
N TYR A 572 8.31 2.32 9.21
CA TYR A 572 9.35 3.35 9.15
C TYR A 572 10.16 3.44 10.45
N ASN A 573 9.49 3.38 11.60
CA ASN A 573 10.13 3.53 12.89
C ASN A 573 10.63 2.20 13.51
N ASP A 574 10.19 1.05 13.00
CA ASP A 574 10.66 -0.25 13.50
C ASP A 574 12.00 -0.64 12.88
N PRO A 575 13.11 -0.69 13.63
CA PRO A 575 14.41 -1.09 13.09
C PRO A 575 14.47 -2.55 12.65
N ASN A 576 13.51 -3.40 13.04
CA ASN A 576 13.48 -4.83 12.71
C ASN A 576 12.58 -5.16 11.51
N PHE A 577 11.87 -4.17 10.95
CA PHE A 577 11.05 -4.35 9.77
C PHE A 577 11.88 -4.12 8.48
N PRO A 578 11.68 -4.86 7.38
CA PRO A 578 10.80 -6.03 7.22
C PRO A 578 11.24 -7.25 8.04
N PRO A 579 10.31 -8.14 8.39
CA PRO A 579 10.61 -9.29 9.25
C PRO A 579 11.51 -10.32 8.55
N ASN A 580 12.07 -11.24 9.35
CA ASN A 580 12.82 -12.41 8.89
C ASN A 580 14.03 -12.10 8.00
N LYS A 581 14.70 -10.95 8.22
CA LYS A 581 15.94 -10.61 7.53
C LYS A 581 17.16 -11.11 8.31
N PRO A 582 18.28 -11.46 7.63
CA PRO A 582 19.47 -12.00 8.28
C PRO A 582 20.26 -10.95 9.08
N VAL A 583 19.84 -9.69 9.03
CA VAL A 583 20.44 -8.52 9.68
C VAL A 583 19.32 -7.63 10.20
N VAL A 584 19.61 -6.74 11.13
CA VAL A 584 18.70 -5.66 11.52
C VAL A 584 18.69 -4.61 10.41
N PRO A 585 17.58 -4.40 9.68
CA PRO A 585 17.53 -3.41 8.60
C PRO A 585 17.80 -1.99 9.07
N GLY A 586 17.27 -1.64 10.25
CA GLY A 586 17.24 -0.28 10.77
C GLY A 586 15.98 0.49 10.35
N MET A 587 15.93 1.76 10.69
CA MET A 587 14.79 2.64 10.46
C MET A 587 14.81 3.20 9.03
N ASP A 588 13.66 3.64 8.54
CA ASP A 588 13.57 4.36 7.28
C ASP A 588 14.42 5.66 7.35
N PRO A 589 15.34 5.89 6.39
CA PRO A 589 16.26 7.03 6.43
C PRO A 589 15.61 8.38 6.13
N ILE A 590 14.41 8.39 5.53
CA ILE A 590 13.69 9.59 5.10
C ILE A 590 12.53 9.90 6.05
N PHE A 591 11.63 8.94 6.27
CA PHE A 591 10.40 9.11 7.06
C PHE A 591 10.47 8.54 8.47
N GLY A 592 11.47 7.72 8.80
CA GLY A 592 11.64 7.23 10.18
C GLY A 592 11.86 8.39 11.14
N GLN A 593 11.29 8.31 12.34
CA GLN A 593 11.32 9.36 13.36
C GLN A 593 11.70 8.77 14.72
N THR A 594 12.59 9.44 15.45
CA THR A 594 12.81 9.15 16.88
C THR A 594 12.24 10.24 17.78
N GLY A 595 12.09 11.47 17.26
CA GLY A 595 11.64 12.65 17.98
C GLY A 595 12.64 13.11 19.05
N LYS A 596 13.88 12.62 18.96
CA LYS A 596 14.93 12.71 19.99
C LYS A 596 16.32 12.86 19.37
N GLU A 597 16.39 13.25 18.10
CA GLU A 597 17.64 13.48 17.39
C GLU A 597 18.49 14.57 18.10
N ASP A 598 17.84 15.54 18.75
CA ASP A 598 18.46 16.58 19.59
C ASP A 598 19.05 16.04 20.91
N GLN A 599 18.58 14.87 21.36
CA GLN A 599 19.07 14.13 22.53
C GLN A 599 20.10 13.06 22.16
N ALA A 600 20.70 13.16 20.97
CA ALA A 600 21.66 12.22 20.42
C ALA A 600 21.11 10.78 20.27
N VAL A 601 19.79 10.63 20.09
CA VAL A 601 19.17 9.36 19.69
C VAL A 601 19.01 9.37 18.18
N TYR A 602 19.86 8.61 17.50
CA TYR A 602 19.94 8.65 16.04
C TYR A 602 19.28 7.44 15.39
N ARG A 603 18.71 7.70 14.21
CA ARG A 603 18.26 6.65 13.31
C ARG A 603 19.48 5.97 12.70
N THR A 604 19.38 4.68 12.45
CA THR A 604 20.42 3.90 11.77
C THR A 604 19.81 2.99 10.72
N MET A 605 20.58 2.67 9.68
CA MET A 605 20.23 1.63 8.70
C MET A 605 21.44 0.79 8.32
N SER A 606 21.21 -0.49 8.02
CA SER A 606 22.18 -1.34 7.33
C SER A 606 21.94 -1.34 5.82
N GLY A 607 22.87 -1.90 5.05
CA GLY A 607 22.71 -2.08 3.60
C GLY A 607 22.95 -0.84 2.75
N ALA A 608 23.19 0.35 3.32
CA ALA A 608 23.52 1.54 2.54
C ALA A 608 24.78 1.30 1.67
N ASN A 609 25.77 0.59 2.20
CA ASN A 609 26.90 0.06 1.44
C ASN A 609 26.56 -1.33 0.87
N PRO A 610 26.51 -1.51 -0.47
CA PRO A 610 26.19 -2.80 -1.08
C PRO A 610 27.29 -3.86 -0.92
N THR A 611 28.53 -3.46 -0.60
CA THR A 611 29.67 -4.39 -0.45
C THR A 611 29.83 -4.89 0.99
N THR A 612 29.41 -4.07 1.97
CA THR A 612 29.41 -4.37 3.41
C THR A 612 28.00 -4.20 3.95
N GLU A 613 27.09 -5.11 3.56
CA GLU A 613 25.65 -4.98 3.83
C GLU A 613 25.27 -4.85 5.32
N GLN A 614 26.13 -5.26 6.25
CA GLN A 614 25.92 -5.15 7.71
C GLN A 614 26.38 -3.81 8.29
N GLU A 615 27.13 -3.00 7.53
CA GLU A 615 27.63 -1.70 7.97
C GLU A 615 26.46 -0.77 8.31
N LEU A 616 26.51 -0.17 9.51
CA LEU A 616 25.49 0.75 9.97
C LEU A 616 25.83 2.18 9.55
N MET A 617 24.92 2.79 8.80
CA MET A 617 24.89 4.23 8.55
C MET A 617 24.01 4.89 9.60
N THR A 618 24.55 5.93 10.25
CA THR A 618 23.84 6.74 11.25
C THR A 618 23.36 8.05 10.62
N PHE A 619 22.15 8.47 10.97
CA PHE A 619 21.55 9.73 10.55
C PHE A 619 21.46 10.67 11.74
N PRO A 620 22.48 11.54 11.95
CA PRO A 620 22.55 12.41 13.12
C PRO A 620 21.56 13.57 13.10
N HIS A 621 21.03 13.89 11.92
CA HIS A 621 20.07 14.97 11.72
C HIS A 621 18.78 14.42 11.08
N LYS A 622 17.66 15.06 11.39
CA LYS A 622 16.42 14.86 10.65
C LYS A 622 16.54 15.49 9.26
N PHE A 623 16.04 14.84 8.23
CA PHE A 623 15.85 15.46 6.91
C PHE A 623 14.42 15.93 6.72
N ILE A 624 13.49 15.30 7.43
CA ILE A 624 12.09 15.67 7.47
C ILE A 624 11.75 16.14 8.87
N ASP A 625 11.15 17.32 8.96
CA ASP A 625 10.65 17.92 10.18
C ASP A 625 9.11 18.04 10.13
N PRO A 626 8.36 17.22 10.87
CA PRO A 626 6.91 17.35 10.95
C PRO A 626 6.48 18.65 11.63
N ARG A 627 5.69 19.48 10.94
CA ARG A 627 5.25 20.80 11.42
C ARG A 627 3.75 20.93 11.64
N GLY A 628 2.99 19.86 11.41
CA GLY A 628 1.56 19.88 11.62
C GLY A 628 0.81 18.80 10.86
N GLY A 629 -0.47 18.68 11.16
CA GLY A 629 -1.39 17.80 10.47
C GLY A 629 -2.61 17.50 11.33
N GLU A 630 -3.58 16.81 10.74
CA GLU A 630 -4.76 16.32 11.46
C GLU A 630 -5.34 15.09 10.75
N TYR A 631 -6.14 14.32 11.49
CA TYR A 631 -6.95 13.22 11.01
C TYR A 631 -8.37 13.69 10.72
N PHE A 632 -8.82 13.43 9.50
CA PHE A 632 -10.15 13.77 9.01
C PHE A 632 -10.90 12.51 8.56
N PHE A 633 -12.21 12.60 8.55
CA PHE A 633 -13.09 11.68 7.86
C PHE A 633 -13.76 12.42 6.71
N ASN A 634 -13.66 11.87 5.50
CA ASN A 634 -14.29 12.37 4.30
C ASN A 634 -15.62 11.62 4.13
N PRO A 635 -16.76 12.23 4.48
CA PRO A 635 -18.06 11.58 4.40
C PRO A 635 -18.51 11.38 2.95
N SER A 636 -19.45 10.44 2.76
CA SER A 636 -20.14 10.27 1.49
C SER A 636 -21.06 11.44 1.16
N ILE A 637 -21.44 11.59 -0.11
CA ILE A 637 -22.40 12.63 -0.55
C ILE A 637 -23.73 12.50 0.20
N SER A 638 -24.22 11.28 0.40
CA SER A 638 -25.45 10.99 1.14
C SER A 638 -25.38 11.44 2.60
N THR A 639 -24.27 11.17 3.27
CA THR A 639 -24.03 11.60 4.66
C THR A 639 -23.94 13.12 4.75
N MET A 640 -23.27 13.76 3.79
CA MET A 640 -23.25 15.21 3.71
C MET A 640 -24.65 15.80 3.58
N LYS A 641 -25.50 15.25 2.71
CA LYS A 641 -26.90 15.67 2.55
C LYS A 641 -27.70 15.50 3.84
N GLN A 642 -27.59 14.35 4.48
CA GLN A 642 -28.46 13.97 5.59
C GLN A 642 -28.04 14.56 6.95
N TYR A 643 -26.74 14.77 7.18
CA TYR A 643 -26.25 15.12 8.52
C TYR A 643 -25.48 16.44 8.58
N ILE A 644 -24.86 16.87 7.48
CA ILE A 644 -24.01 18.07 7.44
C ILE A 644 -24.76 19.26 6.83
N ALA A 645 -25.60 19.02 5.83
CA ALA A 645 -26.46 20.01 5.20
C ALA A 645 -27.86 20.08 5.82
N ALA A 646 -28.23 19.13 6.69
CA ALA A 646 -29.51 19.13 7.38
C ALA A 646 -29.63 20.31 8.34
N GLN A 647 -30.84 20.85 8.51
CA GLN A 647 -31.15 21.90 9.48
C GLN A 647 -31.61 21.28 10.78
#